data_AF-A0A848K9G1-F1
#
_entry.id   AF-A0A848K9G1-F1
#
_cell.length_a   1.000
_cell.length_b   1.000
_cell.length_c   1.000
_cell.angle_alpha   90.00
_cell.angle_beta   90.00
_cell.angle_gamma   90.00
#
_symmetry.space_group_name_H-M   'P 1'
#
loop_
_entity.id
_entity.type
_entity.pdbx_description
1 polymer ?
#
loop_
_entity_poly.entity_id
_entity_poly.type
_entity_poly.pdbx_seq_one_letter_code
_entity_poly.pdbx_strand_id
1 'polypeptide(L)'
;MGGDRGGGSTDRTGVGAPRLVRIRDSGGRLGDRGSRRHRPACRLHRFRYQATDQAVLLTTGMDSLLLLGNAGRRAGRCDRRCAADRLLGGYPMSRLRRVCAAVALYAVVTLGILGVGGMGPIATAVPPPAAASAITNYGACIAGQGTGDLLLMIDESASLRQSDPGGARVTAAKYLIDRLASYADRNHLAVDVAIAGFSTDFTVDRGWTPVTPQNADDLKAVVDRFANRVDGNDTDYLTALEAARAYLAQRPHGTGNAPRCQAIGWFTDGAFDFQNRSGLSVPYAPGVDMSTEAGVAEAVSLGANQICRPGGVADQIRSSGIVIFGVGLVGGGAQTPNFTDMRRIVEGSAAGAGDCGAVKSPKPGDFHEASDIDQLLFAFDQLSTPGQQPTVHDTGVCAGTVCDTARHNFTLDDSIDFVDLLAKSDPSLVPYLVSPANEQLRIPIQNEPHVDQLTIAGAGVTYKWETADTVRISLSKPNAPWSGQWALTFVDEGGAGTGVSQSSISLEAGVRPARLDQAALAAGQTPAPGPSQSQELKFGLVDRGGQTKDSSSLLGEVSLTIDLVPPGGVPDPAKFAPVVLSKAEIGQPLRLDLSRVTAGHYDMALGLKLSTAPTVDSAGAAVPGTELVTVPIRLPIDIGPAVGYPTIATALDFGQSSRAGTVTAKLPVTGPGCVWIEKATPDLSGNPAGVGAVTVGAQRDGSSREKCLNLDDGKNGTIDVELTTENEAKGALTGTFVVSSVSNDAPDKVVNQNVNLTLELTKSLDTQTFWLTLLLALLLGPGLPLLLLYAAKWLTARIPAQPLLAVEIPVMIDAGTVLRDGEPFALRERDLVDPVPGLHKPTRRLRVGSIELATHIGRSPFGSGYVAAQKTMLLSASSETPASIGSPPRARLPLAIHNKWIVVSDPSWAPDRAAVILMTSGMTDQTQRDAIAGDLARRLPALLAELRSGTPGSIPAGPAGAGPGIGDPFGPGGGDPFGPGGSDPFGPGGSDLFGPGGGDSHAPASTGGSVPPSAPPAPFGGPPPPPQYSGARSDGPPPPPPPPQYGGSPDQQGNQW
;
A
#
# COMPACT_ATOMS: atom_id res chain seq x y z
N MET A 1 1.35 64.77 29.34
CA MET A 1 1.97 65.19 28.07
C MET A 1 1.59 64.14 27.03
N GLY A 2 0.99 64.41 25.87
CA GLY A 2 0.51 65.67 25.30
C GLY A 2 0.40 65.57 23.77
N GLY A 3 -0.83 65.44 23.26
CA GLY A 3 -1.24 65.81 21.88
C GLY A 3 -1.02 64.76 20.77
N ASP A 4 -1.76 64.80 19.65
CA ASP A 4 -3.01 65.54 19.34
C ASP A 4 -3.75 64.94 18.11
N ARG A 5 -5.08 65.13 18.05
CA ARG A 5 -6.09 65.14 16.92
C ARG A 5 -5.81 64.48 15.54
N GLY A 6 -6.83 63.99 14.80
CA GLY A 6 -8.29 63.89 15.08
C GLY A 6 -9.20 63.80 13.84
N GLY A 7 -10.53 63.70 14.06
CA GLY A 7 -11.62 63.80 13.06
C GLY A 7 -12.30 62.47 12.66
N GLY A 8 -13.63 62.29 12.61
CA GLY A 8 -14.75 63.11 13.10
C GLY A 8 -16.04 63.02 12.25
N SER A 9 -17.09 62.30 12.72
CA SER A 9 -18.52 62.36 12.30
C SER A 9 -19.32 61.30 13.09
N THR A 10 -20.05 61.62 14.17
CA THR A 10 -21.53 61.79 14.27
C THR A 10 -22.38 60.61 13.72
N ASP A 11 -23.36 60.03 14.43
CA ASP A 11 -23.87 60.31 15.79
C ASP A 11 -24.56 59.08 16.44
N ARG A 12 -24.72 59.18 17.76
CA ARG A 12 -25.58 58.50 18.75
C ARG A 12 -27.00 58.12 18.26
N THR A 13 -27.85 57.29 18.90
CA THR A 13 -27.98 56.56 20.19
C THR A 13 -29.12 55.52 19.98
N GLY A 14 -29.39 54.46 20.73
CA GLY A 14 -29.25 54.20 22.16
C GLY A 14 -30.62 53.96 22.83
N VAL A 15 -30.92 52.69 23.17
CA VAL A 15 -31.85 52.22 24.23
C VAL A 15 -33.38 52.48 24.10
N GLY A 16 -34.19 51.42 24.31
CA GLY A 16 -35.53 51.56 24.94
C GLY A 16 -36.72 50.82 24.29
N ALA A 17 -37.34 49.89 25.04
CA ALA A 17 -38.70 49.34 24.78
C ALA A 17 -39.75 50.16 25.57
N PRO A 18 -41.06 49.81 25.71
CA PRO A 18 -41.90 48.78 25.05
C PRO A 18 -43.33 49.28 24.64
N ARG A 19 -44.27 48.34 24.35
CA ARG A 19 -45.76 48.47 24.20
C ARG A 19 -46.29 49.17 22.94
N LEU A 20 -47.54 49.03 22.47
CA LEU A 20 -48.72 48.10 22.50
C LEU A 20 -49.92 48.98 22.02
N VAL A 21 -51.00 48.39 21.44
CA VAL A 21 -52.34 48.94 21.03
C VAL A 21 -52.53 48.87 19.50
N ARG A 22 -53.32 47.99 18.88
CA ARG A 22 -54.76 47.58 18.99
C ARG A 22 -55.72 48.55 18.24
N ILE A 23 -56.56 48.04 17.31
CA ILE A 23 -57.96 48.47 17.06
C ILE A 23 -58.72 47.55 16.05
N ARG A 24 -59.93 47.12 16.48
CA ARG A 24 -61.18 46.70 15.78
C ARG A 24 -61.25 45.69 14.61
N ASP A 25 -62.04 44.62 14.83
CA ASP A 25 -63.46 44.46 14.42
C ASP A 25 -63.92 45.04 13.05
N SER A 26 -64.80 44.41 12.23
CA SER A 26 -65.67 43.23 12.46
C SER A 26 -66.43 42.78 11.19
N GLY A 27 -66.80 41.49 11.11
CA GLY A 27 -68.13 41.03 10.63
C GLY A 27 -68.39 40.70 9.14
N GLY A 28 -69.06 39.56 8.88
CA GLY A 28 -70.16 39.53 7.87
C GLY A 28 -70.15 38.51 6.71
N ARG A 29 -70.75 37.32 6.93
CA ARG A 29 -71.78 36.64 6.10
C ARG A 29 -71.61 36.32 4.58
N LEU A 30 -71.92 35.04 4.28
CA LEU A 30 -72.78 34.49 3.19
C LEU A 30 -72.36 34.45 1.69
N GLY A 31 -72.30 33.23 1.16
CA GLY A 31 -72.78 32.83 -0.19
C GLY A 31 -71.96 33.25 -1.42
N ASP A 32 -72.18 32.73 -2.64
CA ASP A 32 -72.80 31.47 -3.08
C ASP A 32 -72.22 31.10 -4.48
N ARG A 33 -72.55 29.91 -4.98
CA ARG A 33 -72.13 29.22 -6.23
C ARG A 33 -71.93 30.03 -7.52
N GLY A 34 -70.99 29.52 -8.35
CA GLY A 34 -71.18 29.33 -9.80
C GLY A 34 -70.03 29.82 -10.70
N SER A 35 -69.74 29.25 -11.88
CA SER A 35 -70.16 27.96 -12.46
C SER A 35 -69.28 27.51 -13.65
N ARG A 36 -69.08 26.18 -13.78
CA ARG A 36 -68.94 25.34 -15.00
C ARG A 36 -68.35 25.89 -16.33
N ARG A 37 -67.44 25.10 -16.94
CA ARG A 37 -67.52 24.67 -18.37
C ARG A 37 -67.19 23.17 -18.56
N HIS A 38 -67.53 22.67 -19.75
CA HIS A 38 -67.66 21.29 -20.30
C HIS A 38 -66.59 20.21 -19.94
N ARG A 39 -66.90 18.91 -19.70
CA ARG A 39 -67.45 17.78 -20.55
C ARG A 39 -66.46 17.26 -21.64
N PRO A 40 -66.48 15.96 -22.09
CA PRO A 40 -66.91 14.71 -21.42
C PRO A 40 -66.13 13.38 -21.76
N ALA A 41 -66.20 12.39 -20.85
CA ALA A 41 -66.45 10.91 -21.00
C ALA A 41 -65.80 9.93 -22.05
N CYS A 42 -65.59 8.68 -21.58
CA CYS A 42 -65.63 7.35 -22.27
C CYS A 42 -64.47 6.90 -23.21
N ARG A 43 -64.17 5.59 -23.46
CA ARG A 43 -64.33 4.26 -22.75
C ARG A 43 -63.66 3.13 -23.62
N LEU A 44 -63.27 1.97 -23.03
CA LEU A 44 -62.91 0.67 -23.71
C LEU A 44 -61.53 0.63 -24.45
N HIS A 45 -60.82 -0.49 -24.74
CA HIS A 45 -60.91 -1.93 -24.35
C HIS A 45 -59.54 -2.69 -24.53
N ARG A 46 -59.34 -3.79 -23.78
CA ARG A 46 -58.52 -5.03 -24.03
C ARG A 46 -57.64 -5.17 -25.30
N PHE A 47 -56.46 -5.83 -25.19
CA PHE A 47 -56.28 -7.25 -25.62
C PHE A 47 -54.93 -7.93 -25.24
N ARG A 48 -55.07 -9.21 -24.82
CA ARG A 48 -54.21 -10.43 -24.96
C ARG A 48 -52.69 -10.46 -24.70
N TYR A 49 -52.30 -11.38 -23.81
CA TYR A 49 -51.06 -12.16 -23.86
C TYR A 49 -51.20 -13.34 -24.85
N GLN A 50 -50.08 -13.80 -25.39
CA GLN A 50 -49.93 -15.07 -26.12
C GLN A 50 -48.89 -15.94 -25.41
N ALA A 51 -49.08 -17.25 -25.42
CA ALA A 51 -48.17 -18.22 -24.80
C ALA A 51 -47.31 -18.92 -25.86
N THR A 52 -46.15 -19.42 -25.45
CA THR A 52 -45.40 -20.48 -26.13
C THR A 52 -44.81 -21.40 -25.08
N ASP A 53 -45.16 -22.69 -25.15
CA ASP A 53 -44.49 -23.77 -24.45
C ASP A 53 -43.08 -24.01 -25.03
N GLN A 54 -42.14 -24.44 -24.18
CA GLN A 54 -41.37 -25.65 -24.46
C GLN A 54 -41.06 -26.39 -23.15
N ALA A 55 -41.20 -27.71 -23.19
CA ALA A 55 -41.02 -28.61 -22.06
C ALA A 55 -39.61 -29.22 -22.05
N VAL A 56 -39.08 -29.52 -20.86
CA VAL A 56 -38.00 -30.50 -20.66
C VAL A 56 -38.43 -31.47 -19.57
N LEU A 57 -38.19 -32.77 -19.81
CA LEU A 57 -38.67 -33.86 -18.98
C LEU A 57 -37.87 -33.97 -17.67
N LEU A 58 -38.58 -34.20 -16.56
CA LEU A 58 -38.02 -34.83 -15.38
C LEU A 58 -38.17 -36.35 -15.52
N THR A 59 -37.07 -37.05 -15.82
CA THR A 59 -37.01 -38.52 -15.73
C THR A 59 -36.64 -38.95 -14.32
N THR A 60 -37.56 -39.68 -13.68
CA THR A 60 -37.36 -40.33 -12.37
C THR A 60 -36.37 -41.50 -12.45
N GLY A 61 -35.51 -41.62 -11.45
CA GLY A 61 -34.82 -42.86 -11.09
C GLY A 61 -35.12 -43.21 -9.63
N MET A 62 -35.95 -44.24 -9.42
CA MET A 62 -36.27 -44.78 -8.09
C MET A 62 -35.42 -46.02 -7.81
N ASP A 63 -35.04 -46.23 -6.54
CA ASP A 63 -35.38 -47.45 -5.80
C ASP A 63 -34.99 -47.26 -4.32
N SER A 64 -35.96 -47.22 -3.38
CA SER A 64 -36.47 -48.38 -2.60
C SER A 64 -35.66 -48.60 -1.31
N LEU A 65 -36.17 -48.96 -0.11
CA LEU A 65 -37.49 -49.39 0.44
C LEU A 65 -37.28 -49.33 2.00
N LEU A 66 -38.09 -48.75 2.90
CA LEU A 66 -39.37 -49.16 3.52
C LEU A 66 -39.61 -48.16 4.69
N LEU A 67 -40.76 -47.49 4.91
CA LEU A 67 -42.11 -47.91 5.35
C LEU A 67 -42.35 -47.89 6.88
N LEU A 68 -43.57 -47.44 7.26
CA LEU A 68 -44.19 -47.32 8.59
C LEU A 68 -43.82 -46.04 9.42
N GLY A 69 -44.75 -45.13 9.77
CA GLY A 69 -46.14 -44.94 9.28
C GLY A 69 -47.06 -44.17 10.25
N ASN A 70 -47.98 -43.36 9.70
CA ASN A 70 -49.18 -42.75 10.35
C ASN A 70 -48.94 -41.81 11.56
N ALA A 71 -49.76 -40.80 11.87
CA ALA A 71 -50.83 -40.03 11.21
C ALA A 71 -50.95 -38.69 12.01
N GLY A 72 -51.58 -37.59 11.61
CA GLY A 72 -52.41 -37.25 10.46
C GLY A 72 -53.56 -36.33 10.90
N ARG A 73 -53.95 -35.34 10.07
CA ARG A 73 -55.11 -34.40 10.23
C ARG A 73 -54.92 -33.28 11.28
N ARG A 74 -55.58 -32.12 11.19
CA ARG A 74 -56.27 -31.38 10.09
C ARG A 74 -56.56 -29.94 10.60
N ALA A 75 -56.57 -28.97 9.68
CA ALA A 75 -57.23 -27.65 9.77
C ALA A 75 -56.77 -26.68 10.90
N GLY A 76 -56.82 -25.36 10.72
CA GLY A 76 -57.06 -24.59 9.49
C GLY A 76 -57.77 -23.26 9.72
N ARG A 77 -57.53 -22.33 8.77
CA ARG A 77 -58.28 -21.08 8.49
C ARG A 77 -57.86 -19.81 9.23
N CYS A 78 -57.84 -18.75 8.43
CA CYS A 78 -57.72 -17.30 8.64
C CYS A 78 -58.59 -16.76 9.82
N ASP A 79 -58.44 -15.52 10.30
CA ASP A 79 -58.29 -14.27 9.53
C ASP A 79 -57.92 -13.03 10.40
N ARG A 80 -57.42 -11.95 9.76
CA ARG A 80 -57.35 -10.50 10.21
C ARG A 80 -56.65 -10.16 11.55
N ARG A 81 -55.57 -9.36 11.59
CA ARG A 81 -55.35 -7.91 11.27
C ARG A 81 -55.70 -6.92 12.41
N CYS A 82 -54.66 -6.17 12.82
CA CYS A 82 -54.63 -4.78 13.38
C CYS A 82 -55.36 -4.55 14.73
N ALA A 83 -54.69 -4.12 15.82
CA ALA A 83 -54.03 -2.80 16.05
C ALA A 83 -55.04 -1.63 16.04
N ALA A 84 -55.03 -0.67 16.97
CA ALA A 84 -54.35 -0.48 18.27
C ALA A 84 -55.14 0.60 19.06
N ASP A 85 -54.96 0.75 20.37
CA ASP A 85 -54.45 2.00 20.99
C ASP A 85 -54.47 2.01 22.54
N ARG A 86 -53.64 2.92 23.05
CA ARG A 86 -53.38 3.38 24.43
C ARG A 86 -54.59 3.46 25.40
N LEU A 87 -54.30 3.33 26.71
CA LEU A 87 -54.27 4.46 27.68
C LEU A 87 -53.83 4.02 29.09
N LEU A 88 -53.08 4.91 29.76
CA LEU A 88 -52.93 5.19 31.22
C LEU A 88 -53.60 4.21 32.20
N GLY A 89 -52.98 3.69 33.27
CA GLY A 89 -52.00 4.34 34.17
C GLY A 89 -52.66 4.58 35.54
N GLY A 90 -52.26 3.84 36.60
CA GLY A 90 -52.78 4.05 37.96
C GLY A 90 -52.75 2.81 38.88
N TYR A 91 -51.82 2.79 39.83
CA TYR A 91 -51.91 2.06 41.11
C TYR A 91 -53.00 2.75 42.01
N PRO A 92 -53.59 2.13 43.08
CA PRO A 92 -52.89 1.25 44.02
C PRO A 92 -53.67 0.12 44.77
N MET A 93 -52.87 -0.73 45.43
CA MET A 93 -53.08 -1.41 46.73
C MET A 93 -54.47 -1.81 47.27
N SER A 94 -54.60 -3.14 47.46
CA SER A 94 -54.79 -3.83 48.76
C SER A 94 -56.12 -4.47 49.16
N ARG A 95 -55.93 -5.61 49.87
CA ARG A 95 -56.78 -6.36 50.84
C ARG A 95 -57.40 -7.66 50.31
N LEU A 96 -56.78 -8.80 50.61
CA LEU A 96 -56.93 -9.62 51.84
C LEU A 96 -58.30 -10.31 51.99
N ARG A 97 -58.34 -11.63 51.78
CA ARG A 97 -58.46 -12.61 52.91
C ARG A 97 -58.34 -14.09 52.46
N ARG A 98 -57.36 -14.78 53.06
CA ARG A 98 -57.39 -16.14 53.65
C ARG A 98 -58.20 -17.27 52.98
N VAL A 99 -57.57 -18.44 52.83
CA VAL A 99 -57.98 -19.71 53.48
C VAL A 99 -56.83 -20.76 53.41
N CYS A 100 -56.68 -21.54 54.48
CA CYS A 100 -55.94 -22.80 54.72
C CYS A 100 -54.75 -23.21 53.80
N ALA A 101 -53.52 -23.44 54.31
CA ALA A 101 -53.06 -24.39 55.34
C ALA A 101 -52.88 -25.85 54.87
N ALA A 102 -51.71 -26.15 54.29
CA ALA A 102 -51.05 -27.46 54.25
C ALA A 102 -49.58 -27.30 53.83
N VAL A 103 -48.72 -28.28 54.12
CA VAL A 103 -47.29 -28.38 53.72
C VAL A 103 -46.34 -27.34 54.35
N ALA A 104 -46.15 -27.46 55.66
CA ALA A 104 -45.00 -26.85 56.37
C ALA A 104 -44.57 -27.73 57.58
N LEU A 105 -44.40 -29.04 57.38
CA LEU A 105 -43.85 -29.94 58.40
C LEU A 105 -43.25 -31.25 57.82
N TYR A 106 -42.38 -31.16 56.82
CA TYR A 106 -41.65 -32.31 56.26
C TYR A 106 -40.27 -31.91 55.71
N ALA A 107 -39.50 -31.14 56.47
CA ALA A 107 -38.15 -30.70 56.08
C ALA A 107 -37.17 -30.46 57.26
N VAL A 108 -37.52 -30.86 58.48
CA VAL A 108 -36.66 -30.70 59.67
C VAL A 108 -36.73 -31.97 60.53
N VAL A 109 -35.56 -32.49 60.92
CA VAL A 109 -35.31 -33.69 61.76
C VAL A 109 -35.44 -35.07 61.09
N THR A 110 -34.62 -35.32 60.06
CA THR A 110 -33.94 -36.61 59.74
C THR A 110 -33.02 -36.34 58.54
N LEU A 111 -31.69 -36.55 58.53
CA LEU A 111 -30.73 -37.06 59.51
C LEU A 111 -29.59 -36.03 59.68
N GLY A 112 -28.97 -36.00 60.85
CA GLY A 112 -27.56 -35.60 60.96
C GLY A 112 -26.66 -36.83 60.99
N ILE A 113 -25.36 -36.60 60.74
CA ILE A 113 -24.18 -37.50 60.85
C ILE A 113 -23.59 -37.91 59.47
N LEU A 114 -22.27 -37.67 59.34
CA LEU A 114 -21.41 -37.73 58.12
C LEU A 114 -21.64 -36.55 57.14
N GLY A 115 -20.66 -35.67 56.88
CA GLY A 115 -19.30 -35.58 57.41
C GLY A 115 -18.65 -34.22 57.10
N VAL A 116 -17.47 -33.98 57.68
CA VAL A 116 -16.70 -32.72 57.52
C VAL A 116 -16.26 -32.55 56.05
N GLY A 117 -16.63 -31.43 55.43
CA GLY A 117 -16.21 -31.04 54.09
C GLY A 117 -16.53 -29.56 53.87
N GLY A 118 -15.57 -28.78 53.38
CA GLY A 118 -15.67 -27.32 53.38
C GLY A 118 -16.74 -26.77 52.45
N MET A 119 -17.52 -25.80 52.94
CA MET A 119 -18.23 -24.85 52.07
C MET A 119 -17.17 -23.94 51.44
N GLY A 120 -16.62 -24.36 50.30
CA GLY A 120 -15.86 -23.46 49.43
C GLY A 120 -16.78 -22.33 48.93
N PRO A 121 -16.22 -21.14 48.62
CA PRO A 121 -17.01 -20.08 48.01
C PRO A 121 -17.64 -20.62 46.72
N ILE A 122 -18.94 -20.38 46.53
CA ILE A 122 -19.60 -20.63 45.25
C ILE A 122 -18.96 -19.65 44.27
N ALA A 123 -18.04 -20.15 43.43
CA ALA A 123 -17.47 -19.37 42.36
C ALA A 123 -18.60 -18.96 41.41
N THR A 124 -19.01 -17.69 41.51
CA THR A 124 -19.76 -17.04 40.43
C THR A 124 -18.89 -17.17 39.19
N ALA A 125 -19.37 -17.92 38.20
CA ALA A 125 -18.67 -18.03 36.93
C ALA A 125 -18.46 -16.62 36.39
N VAL A 126 -17.20 -16.17 36.38
CA VAL A 126 -16.80 -14.94 35.71
C VAL A 126 -17.28 -15.09 34.26
N PRO A 127 -18.04 -14.14 33.70
CA PRO A 127 -18.42 -14.22 32.30
C PRO A 127 -17.15 -14.38 31.46
N PRO A 128 -17.16 -15.20 30.39
CA PRO A 128 -16.00 -15.29 29.52
C PRO A 128 -15.62 -13.86 29.06
N PRO A 129 -14.32 -13.54 28.97
CA PRO A 129 -13.89 -12.21 28.59
C PRO A 129 -14.57 -11.79 27.29
N ALA A 130 -14.96 -10.51 27.21
CA ALA A 130 -15.54 -9.96 25.99
C ALA A 130 -14.64 -10.29 24.79
N ALA A 131 -15.24 -10.67 23.66
CA ALA A 131 -14.51 -11.18 22.52
C ALA A 131 -13.34 -10.26 22.15
N ALA A 132 -12.11 -10.78 22.25
CA ALA A 132 -10.88 -9.99 22.14
C ALA A 132 -10.86 -9.18 20.83
N SER A 133 -10.59 -7.88 20.95
CA SER A 133 -10.52 -6.98 19.79
C SER A 133 -9.43 -7.42 18.81
N ALA A 134 -9.52 -7.00 17.56
CA ALA A 134 -8.52 -7.34 16.56
C ALA A 134 -7.16 -6.67 16.87
N ILE A 135 -7.21 -5.43 17.39
CA ILE A 135 -6.11 -4.72 18.07
C ILE A 135 -5.43 -5.60 19.11
N THR A 136 -6.25 -6.20 20.00
CA THR A 136 -5.80 -7.11 21.05
C THR A 136 -5.09 -8.35 20.48
N ASN A 137 -5.58 -8.91 19.37
CA ASN A 137 -4.99 -10.09 18.73
C ASN A 137 -3.65 -9.79 18.03
N TYR A 138 -3.54 -8.67 17.31
CA TYR A 138 -2.27 -8.24 16.69
C TYR A 138 -1.22 -7.96 17.76
N GLY A 139 -1.60 -7.26 18.83
CA GLY A 139 -0.74 -7.00 19.97
C GLY A 139 -0.26 -8.28 20.67
N ALA A 140 -1.16 -9.23 20.92
CA ALA A 140 -0.83 -10.54 21.49
C ALA A 140 0.15 -11.36 20.63
N CYS A 141 0.07 -11.20 19.30
CA CYS A 141 1.01 -11.81 18.36
C CYS A 141 2.41 -11.21 18.50
N ILE A 142 2.55 -9.87 18.44
CA ILE A 142 3.87 -9.21 18.55
C ILE A 142 4.51 -9.51 19.92
N ALA A 143 3.74 -9.45 21.00
CA ALA A 143 4.23 -9.74 22.35
C ALA A 143 4.72 -11.20 22.50
N GLY A 144 4.21 -12.12 21.68
CA GLY A 144 4.65 -13.52 21.62
C GLY A 144 5.83 -13.78 20.68
N GLN A 145 5.81 -13.22 19.46
CA GLN A 145 6.83 -13.44 18.43
C GLN A 145 8.06 -12.51 18.55
N GLY A 146 7.93 -11.36 19.21
CA GLY A 146 8.96 -10.32 19.29
C GLY A 146 9.08 -9.43 18.04
N THR A 147 8.32 -9.70 16.98
CA THR A 147 8.36 -8.96 15.70
C THR A 147 6.98 -8.63 15.17
N GLY A 148 6.83 -7.53 14.43
CA GLY A 148 5.57 -7.17 13.76
C GLY A 148 5.74 -6.28 12.54
N ASP A 149 4.73 -6.25 11.67
CA ASP A 149 4.69 -5.44 10.45
C ASP A 149 3.38 -4.62 10.41
N LEU A 150 3.47 -3.29 10.36
CA LEU A 150 2.31 -2.40 10.17
C LEU A 150 2.40 -1.63 8.85
N LEU A 151 1.42 -1.83 7.97
CA LEU A 151 1.22 -0.99 6.79
C LEU A 151 0.22 0.13 7.11
N LEU A 152 0.69 1.38 7.15
CA LEU A 152 -0.17 2.56 7.19
C LEU A 152 -0.63 2.88 5.76
N MET A 153 -1.94 2.83 5.53
CA MET A 153 -2.59 3.11 4.25
C MET A 153 -3.47 4.34 4.40
N ILE A 154 -3.03 5.46 3.82
CA ILE A 154 -3.59 6.80 4.02
C ILE A 154 -4.28 7.26 2.73
N ASP A 155 -5.53 7.70 2.85
CA ASP A 155 -6.29 8.27 1.74
C ASP A 155 -5.71 9.62 1.26
N GLU A 156 -5.70 9.82 -0.06
CA GLU A 156 -5.27 11.05 -0.75
C GLU A 156 -6.38 11.67 -1.64
N SER A 157 -7.61 11.16 -1.56
CA SER A 157 -8.75 11.57 -2.39
C SER A 157 -9.26 12.99 -2.12
N ALA A 158 -9.92 13.59 -3.11
CA ALA A 158 -10.29 15.00 -3.10
C ALA A 158 -11.43 15.36 -2.12
N SER A 159 -12.14 14.37 -1.56
CA SER A 159 -13.12 14.57 -0.48
C SER A 159 -12.47 15.13 0.80
N LEU A 160 -11.21 14.77 1.06
CA LEU A 160 -10.40 15.21 2.20
C LEU A 160 -10.33 16.72 2.38
N ARG A 161 -10.49 17.50 1.30
CA ARG A 161 -10.53 18.97 1.34
C ARG A 161 -11.70 19.53 2.17
N GLN A 162 -12.77 18.75 2.34
CA GLN A 162 -13.98 19.14 3.07
C GLN A 162 -14.15 18.34 4.37
N SER A 163 -13.74 17.08 4.37
CA SER A 163 -13.90 16.15 5.50
C SER A 163 -12.76 16.22 6.50
N ASP A 164 -11.52 16.40 6.04
CA ASP A 164 -10.31 16.48 6.87
C ASP A 164 -9.46 17.74 6.56
N PRO A 165 -10.01 18.96 6.67
CA PRO A 165 -9.28 20.20 6.42
C PRO A 165 -8.20 20.49 7.47
N GLY A 166 -8.21 19.76 8.60
CA GLY A 166 -7.24 19.88 9.69
C GLY A 166 -6.11 18.85 9.68
N GLY A 167 -6.17 17.83 8.80
CA GLY A 167 -5.17 16.76 8.75
C GLY A 167 -5.24 15.78 9.93
N ALA A 168 -6.42 15.54 10.50
CA ALA A 168 -6.67 14.56 11.56
C ALA A 168 -6.13 13.17 11.22
N ARG A 169 -6.15 12.75 9.94
CA ARG A 169 -5.52 11.49 9.50
C ARG A 169 -4.01 11.45 9.72
N VAL A 170 -3.35 12.57 9.49
CA VAL A 170 -1.91 12.75 9.73
C VAL A 170 -1.62 12.72 11.22
N THR A 171 -2.40 13.44 12.03
CA THR A 171 -2.28 13.42 13.50
C THR A 171 -2.47 12.01 14.07
N ALA A 172 -3.50 11.29 13.62
CA ALA A 172 -3.78 9.93 14.07
C ALA A 172 -2.69 8.92 13.66
N ALA A 173 -2.23 8.97 12.42
CA ALA A 173 -1.13 8.11 11.94
C ALA A 173 0.20 8.42 12.66
N LYS A 174 0.51 9.70 12.92
CA LYS A 174 1.66 10.11 13.74
C LYS A 174 1.59 9.59 15.17
N TYR A 175 0.42 9.69 15.82
CA TYR A 175 0.24 9.17 17.17
C TYR A 175 0.43 7.66 17.22
N LEU A 176 -0.12 6.92 16.25
CA LEU A 176 0.08 5.48 16.14
C LEU A 176 1.58 5.11 15.99
N ILE A 177 2.35 5.88 15.21
CA ILE A 177 3.82 5.74 15.13
C ILE A 177 4.49 6.03 16.48
N ASP A 178 4.15 7.13 17.17
CA ASP A 178 4.72 7.49 18.48
C ASP A 178 4.45 6.39 19.55
N ARG A 179 3.24 5.81 19.57
CA ARG A 179 2.88 4.71 20.48
C ARG A 179 3.61 3.41 20.12
N LEU A 180 3.67 3.03 18.84
CA LEU A 180 4.43 1.86 18.39
C LEU A 180 5.92 2.00 18.70
N ALA A 181 6.53 3.16 18.43
CA ALA A 181 7.94 3.44 18.73
C ALA A 181 8.23 3.28 20.23
N SER A 182 7.37 3.88 21.07
CA SER A 182 7.51 3.81 22.54
C SER A 182 7.36 2.38 23.05
N TYR A 183 6.35 1.63 22.57
CA TYR A 183 6.11 0.26 22.99
C TYR A 183 7.23 -0.69 22.54
N ALA A 184 7.66 -0.57 21.28
CA ALA A 184 8.72 -1.39 20.69
C ALA A 184 10.07 -1.17 21.40
N ASP A 185 10.42 0.07 21.73
CA ASP A 185 11.62 0.40 22.50
C ASP A 185 11.57 -0.17 23.93
N ARG A 186 10.50 0.13 24.68
CA ARG A 186 10.29 -0.33 26.07
C ARG A 186 10.29 -1.85 26.25
N ASN A 187 9.92 -2.59 25.21
CA ASN A 187 9.78 -4.05 25.23
C ASN A 187 10.78 -4.79 24.32
N HIS A 188 11.71 -4.06 23.70
CA HIS A 188 12.75 -4.58 22.80
C HIS A 188 12.19 -5.41 21.62
N LEU A 189 11.11 -4.93 21.00
CA LEU A 189 10.41 -5.59 19.90
C LEU A 189 10.86 -5.02 18.55
N ALA A 190 11.00 -5.88 17.55
CA ALA A 190 11.33 -5.48 16.18
C ALA A 190 10.05 -5.28 15.35
N VAL A 191 9.46 -4.08 15.45
CA VAL A 191 8.29 -3.69 14.66
C VAL A 191 8.73 -2.85 13.46
N ASP A 192 8.34 -3.24 12.25
CA ASP A 192 8.56 -2.49 11.02
C ASP A 192 7.27 -1.78 10.59
N VAL A 193 7.38 -0.52 10.16
CA VAL A 193 6.30 0.28 9.57
C VAL A 193 6.58 0.54 8.09
N ALA A 194 5.55 0.43 7.26
CA ALA A 194 5.50 0.96 5.90
C ALA A 194 4.35 1.98 5.78
N ILE A 195 4.48 2.95 4.87
CA ILE A 195 3.52 4.02 4.63
C ILE A 195 3.21 4.06 3.14
N ALA A 196 1.93 4.03 2.80
CA ALA A 196 1.41 4.09 1.44
C ALA A 196 0.22 5.05 1.33
N GLY A 197 0.17 5.78 0.22
CA GLY A 197 -1.01 6.55 -0.20
C GLY A 197 -1.92 5.73 -1.10
N PHE A 198 -3.22 6.04 -1.08
CA PHE A 198 -4.16 5.49 -2.05
C PHE A 198 -5.21 6.50 -2.53
N SER A 199 -5.65 6.32 -3.78
CA SER A 199 -6.84 6.97 -4.35
C SER A 199 -7.45 6.06 -5.42
N THR A 200 -7.18 6.31 -6.72
CA THR A 200 -7.39 5.35 -7.83
C THR A 200 -6.26 4.33 -7.96
N ASP A 201 -5.12 4.61 -7.34
CA ASP A 201 -3.90 3.81 -7.31
C ASP A 201 -3.44 3.59 -5.87
N PHE A 202 -2.39 2.79 -5.68
CA PHE A 202 -1.75 2.54 -4.39
C PHE A 202 -0.24 2.71 -4.55
N THR A 203 0.34 3.64 -3.79
CA THR A 203 1.74 4.05 -3.93
C THR A 203 2.44 3.99 -2.57
N VAL A 204 3.54 3.23 -2.49
CA VAL A 204 4.33 3.07 -1.26
C VAL A 204 5.37 4.19 -1.15
N ASP A 205 5.05 5.23 -0.37
CA ASP A 205 5.93 6.36 -0.07
C ASP A 205 7.16 5.98 0.75
N ARG A 206 6.98 5.07 1.70
CA ARG A 206 8.07 4.50 2.50
C ARG A 206 7.77 3.04 2.74
N GLY A 207 8.57 2.16 2.14
CA GLY A 207 8.53 0.74 2.49
C GLY A 207 8.99 0.47 3.93
N TRP A 208 9.12 -0.81 4.26
CA TRP A 208 9.48 -1.27 5.60
C TRP A 208 10.68 -0.53 6.21
N THR A 209 10.45 0.00 7.41
CA THR A 209 11.40 0.73 8.25
C THR A 209 11.17 0.31 9.70
N PRO A 210 12.18 -0.08 10.49
CA PRO A 210 12.01 -0.32 11.91
C PRO A 210 11.39 0.92 12.58
N VAL A 211 10.53 0.75 13.58
CA VAL A 211 9.99 1.88 14.36
C VAL A 211 10.72 1.98 15.70
N THR A 212 11.51 3.03 15.86
CA THR A 212 12.30 3.32 17.05
C THR A 212 12.22 4.81 17.40
N PRO A 213 12.56 5.23 18.63
CA PRO A 213 12.57 6.65 19.00
C PRO A 213 13.44 7.53 18.10
N GLN A 214 14.46 6.96 17.45
CA GLN A 214 15.41 7.70 16.60
C GLN A 214 14.89 7.94 15.17
N ASN A 215 13.98 7.11 14.66
CA ASN A 215 13.47 7.21 13.29
C ASN A 215 11.94 7.39 13.22
N ALA A 216 11.26 7.42 14.36
CA ALA A 216 9.86 7.84 14.46
C ALA A 216 9.66 9.23 13.84
N ASP A 217 10.60 10.16 14.02
CA ASP A 217 10.52 11.50 13.42
C ASP A 217 10.62 11.48 11.89
N ASP A 218 11.48 10.63 11.30
CA ASP A 218 11.55 10.42 9.84
C ASP A 218 10.24 9.84 9.30
N LEU A 219 9.66 8.85 9.99
CA LEU A 219 8.36 8.27 9.63
C LEU A 219 7.24 9.31 9.73
N LYS A 220 7.21 10.13 10.80
CA LYS A 220 6.24 11.22 10.96
C LYS A 220 6.40 12.30 9.89
N ALA A 221 7.63 12.60 9.46
CA ALA A 221 7.91 13.52 8.35
C ALA A 221 7.48 12.96 6.98
N VAL A 222 7.39 11.62 6.82
CA VAL A 222 6.70 11.00 5.68
C VAL A 222 5.20 11.22 5.78
N VAL A 223 4.58 10.95 6.93
CA VAL A 223 3.13 11.16 7.16
C VAL A 223 2.74 12.63 6.98
N ASP A 224 3.58 13.60 7.38
CA ASP A 224 3.32 15.04 7.18
C ASP A 224 3.02 15.43 5.73
N ARG A 225 3.66 14.76 4.76
CA ARG A 225 3.45 15.07 3.34
C ARG A 225 2.02 14.79 2.90
N PHE A 226 1.33 13.85 3.55
CA PHE A 226 -0.05 13.49 3.23
C PHE A 226 -1.04 14.61 3.58
N ALA A 227 -0.71 15.52 4.49
CA ALA A 227 -1.62 16.62 4.88
C ALA A 227 -2.08 17.44 3.66
N ASN A 228 -1.16 17.66 2.71
CA ASN A 228 -1.41 18.44 1.49
C ASN A 228 -1.78 17.58 0.27
N ARG A 229 -1.80 16.25 0.39
CA ARG A 229 -2.21 15.33 -0.69
C ARG A 229 -3.69 15.04 -0.55
N VAL A 230 -4.48 15.82 -1.29
CA VAL A 230 -5.94 15.84 -1.29
C VAL A 230 -6.47 16.05 -2.71
N ASP A 231 -5.79 15.42 -3.67
CA ASP A 231 -5.90 15.67 -5.12
C ASP A 231 -6.28 14.40 -5.90
N GLY A 232 -6.32 13.23 -5.24
CA GLY A 232 -6.79 11.98 -5.83
C GLY A 232 -8.24 12.10 -6.29
N ASN A 233 -8.55 11.66 -7.51
CA ASN A 233 -9.88 11.91 -8.09
C ASN A 233 -11.00 11.12 -7.37
N ASP A 234 -10.71 9.86 -7.04
CA ASP A 234 -11.68 8.86 -6.59
C ASP A 234 -11.09 8.03 -5.43
N THR A 235 -11.91 7.21 -4.78
CA THR A 235 -11.54 6.43 -3.59
C THR A 235 -11.75 4.93 -3.84
N ASP A 236 -10.79 4.27 -4.50
CA ASP A 236 -10.91 2.85 -4.90
C ASP A 236 -10.44 1.89 -3.79
N TYR A 237 -11.39 1.47 -2.96
CA TYR A 237 -11.17 0.49 -1.89
C TYR A 237 -10.66 -0.87 -2.39
N LEU A 238 -11.10 -1.33 -3.58
CA LEU A 238 -10.74 -2.65 -4.07
C LEU A 238 -9.28 -2.65 -4.54
N THR A 239 -8.88 -1.66 -5.33
CA THR A 239 -7.49 -1.51 -5.78
C THR A 239 -6.54 -1.32 -4.59
N ALA A 240 -6.92 -0.49 -3.62
CA ALA A 240 -6.12 -0.26 -2.41
C ALA A 240 -5.92 -1.55 -1.57
N LEU A 241 -7.00 -2.28 -1.25
CA LEU A 241 -6.93 -3.50 -0.44
C LEU A 241 -6.22 -4.66 -1.18
N GLU A 242 -6.41 -4.82 -2.49
CA GLU A 242 -5.66 -5.80 -3.27
C GLU A 242 -4.16 -5.52 -3.28
N ALA A 243 -3.78 -4.24 -3.44
CA ALA A 243 -2.38 -3.82 -3.48
C ALA A 243 -1.72 -3.91 -2.10
N ALA A 244 -2.40 -3.48 -1.04
CA ALA A 244 -1.95 -3.62 0.35
C ALA A 244 -1.69 -5.09 0.73
N ARG A 245 -2.62 -5.99 0.39
CA ARG A 245 -2.47 -7.44 0.57
C ARG A 245 -1.26 -7.98 -0.20
N ALA A 246 -1.12 -7.63 -1.48
CA ALA A 246 -0.01 -8.08 -2.31
C ALA A 246 1.35 -7.50 -1.85
N TYR A 247 1.37 -6.33 -1.23
CA TYR A 247 2.57 -5.71 -0.65
C TYR A 247 2.98 -6.40 0.66
N LEU A 248 2.02 -6.73 1.53
CA LEU A 248 2.26 -7.49 2.76
C LEU A 248 2.73 -8.93 2.47
N ALA A 249 2.17 -9.58 1.45
CA ALA A 249 2.56 -10.92 1.00
C ALA A 249 3.99 -11.01 0.42
N GLN A 250 4.63 -9.88 0.10
CA GLN A 250 6.05 -9.85 -0.30
C GLN A 250 7.02 -9.93 0.90
N ARG A 251 6.52 -9.83 2.15
CA ARG A 251 7.37 -9.97 3.34
C ARG A 251 7.79 -11.44 3.49
N PRO A 252 9.10 -11.76 3.57
CA PRO A 252 9.55 -13.10 3.86
C PRO A 252 9.00 -13.60 5.20
N HIS A 253 8.49 -14.83 5.24
CA HIS A 253 8.01 -15.47 6.46
C HIS A 253 9.03 -15.39 7.60
N GLY A 254 8.54 -15.50 8.84
CA GLY A 254 9.37 -15.53 10.03
C GLY A 254 10.30 -16.76 10.07
N THR A 255 11.17 -16.79 11.08
CA THR A 255 12.01 -17.97 11.35
C THR A 255 11.17 -19.24 11.44
N GLY A 256 11.56 -20.30 10.72
CA GLY A 256 10.80 -21.56 10.67
C GLY A 256 9.54 -21.51 9.80
N ASN A 257 9.41 -20.55 8.88
CA ASN A 257 8.22 -20.30 8.05
C ASN A 257 6.98 -19.85 8.84
N ALA A 258 7.14 -19.37 10.08
CA ALA A 258 6.02 -18.85 10.86
C ALA A 258 5.36 -17.63 10.16
N PRO A 259 4.01 -17.51 10.20
CA PRO A 259 3.34 -16.31 9.74
C PRO A 259 3.75 -15.12 10.62
N ARG A 260 4.10 -13.99 9.99
CA ARG A 260 4.45 -12.76 10.69
C ARG A 260 3.20 -12.14 11.31
N CYS A 261 3.35 -11.44 12.43
CA CYS A 261 2.30 -10.56 12.94
C CYS A 261 2.15 -9.36 11.99
N GLN A 262 1.10 -9.32 11.18
CA GLN A 262 0.88 -8.27 10.16
C GLN A 262 -0.43 -7.51 10.38
N ALA A 263 -0.43 -6.20 10.14
CA ALA A 263 -1.62 -5.38 10.17
C ALA A 263 -1.63 -4.25 9.11
N ILE A 264 -2.83 -3.78 8.80
CA ILE A 264 -3.11 -2.59 7.97
C ILE A 264 -3.78 -1.54 8.85
N GLY A 265 -3.17 -0.37 9.02
CA GLY A 265 -3.82 0.83 9.55
C GLY A 265 -4.41 1.64 8.41
N TRP A 266 -5.72 1.59 8.20
CA TRP A 266 -6.44 2.17 7.07
C TRP A 266 -7.18 3.44 7.48
N PHE A 267 -6.74 4.60 6.96
CA PHE A 267 -7.30 5.92 7.26
C PHE A 267 -8.00 6.48 6.02
N THR A 268 -9.30 6.79 6.11
CA THR A 268 -10.09 7.35 5.00
C THR A 268 -11.30 8.15 5.50
N ASP A 269 -11.67 9.19 4.77
CA ASP A 269 -12.87 10.02 5.00
C ASP A 269 -14.06 9.63 4.11
N GLY A 270 -13.75 9.00 2.97
CA GLY A 270 -14.69 8.75 1.90
C GLY A 270 -15.52 7.49 2.10
N ALA A 271 -16.56 7.35 1.29
CA ALA A 271 -17.09 6.03 0.95
C ALA A 271 -16.29 5.48 -0.24
N PHE A 272 -16.49 4.21 -0.58
CA PHE A 272 -16.03 3.67 -1.86
C PHE A 272 -16.81 4.37 -2.98
N ASP A 273 -16.17 5.30 -3.71
CA ASP A 273 -16.87 6.19 -4.64
C ASP A 273 -15.96 6.66 -5.80
N PHE A 274 -16.61 7.06 -6.90
CA PHE A 274 -15.96 7.59 -8.11
C PHE A 274 -16.68 8.83 -8.63
N GLN A 275 -15.93 9.83 -9.08
CA GLN A 275 -16.50 10.97 -9.78
C GLN A 275 -17.03 10.56 -11.15
N ASN A 276 -18.24 11.01 -11.49
CA ASN A 276 -18.87 10.81 -12.80
C ASN A 276 -18.00 11.39 -13.92
N ARG A 277 -17.34 10.54 -14.72
CA ARG A 277 -16.37 10.93 -15.76
C ARG A 277 -16.50 10.03 -16.99
N SER A 278 -16.67 10.63 -18.18
CA SER A 278 -16.75 9.86 -19.43
C SER A 278 -15.39 9.25 -19.79
N GLY A 279 -15.39 7.98 -20.20
CA GLY A 279 -14.18 7.24 -20.54
C GLY A 279 -13.36 6.74 -19.33
N LEU A 280 -13.80 7.01 -18.09
CA LEU A 280 -13.31 6.27 -16.92
C LEU A 280 -13.79 4.80 -17.05
N SER A 281 -12.89 3.87 -16.76
CA SER A 281 -13.16 2.43 -16.78
C SER A 281 -12.31 1.76 -15.70
N VAL A 282 -12.95 1.02 -14.80
CA VAL A 282 -12.29 0.30 -13.71
C VAL A 282 -12.20 -1.20 -14.03
N PRO A 283 -11.09 -1.91 -13.70
CA PRO A 283 -10.84 -3.27 -14.20
C PRO A 283 -11.89 -4.32 -13.82
N TYR A 284 -12.62 -4.10 -12.73
CA TYR A 284 -13.62 -5.00 -12.16
C TYR A 284 -15.07 -4.67 -12.54
N ALA A 285 -15.30 -3.56 -13.27
CA ALA A 285 -16.59 -3.20 -13.85
C ALA A 285 -16.48 -2.86 -15.36
N PRO A 286 -15.95 -3.79 -16.19
CA PRO A 286 -15.72 -3.54 -17.60
C PRO A 286 -17.03 -3.30 -18.36
N GLY A 287 -17.13 -2.17 -19.04
CA GLY A 287 -18.30 -1.81 -19.86
C GLY A 287 -19.41 -1.04 -19.12
N VAL A 288 -19.24 -0.74 -17.83
CA VAL A 288 -20.13 0.14 -17.07
C VAL A 288 -19.88 1.61 -17.45
N ASP A 289 -20.94 2.40 -17.64
CA ASP A 289 -20.84 3.81 -18.03
C ASP A 289 -20.64 4.73 -16.82
N MET A 290 -19.37 4.96 -16.48
CA MET A 290 -18.90 5.84 -15.41
C MET A 290 -19.21 7.33 -15.63
N SER A 291 -19.86 7.73 -16.73
CA SER A 291 -20.36 9.11 -16.90
C SER A 291 -21.67 9.38 -16.14
N THR A 292 -22.27 8.35 -15.54
CA THR A 292 -23.55 8.43 -14.82
C THR A 292 -23.45 7.94 -13.38
N GLU A 293 -24.20 8.56 -12.48
CA GLU A 293 -24.31 8.18 -11.06
C GLU A 293 -24.77 6.72 -10.90
N ALA A 294 -25.64 6.24 -11.79
CA ALA A 294 -26.07 4.84 -11.81
C ALA A 294 -24.93 3.88 -12.18
N GLY A 295 -24.06 4.25 -13.14
CA GLY A 295 -22.89 3.47 -13.51
C GLY A 295 -21.81 3.47 -12.42
N VAL A 296 -21.58 4.61 -11.76
CA VAL A 296 -20.72 4.66 -10.56
C VAL A 296 -21.24 3.74 -9.48
N ALA A 297 -22.54 3.81 -9.14
CA ALA A 297 -23.15 2.94 -8.14
C ALA A 297 -23.08 1.44 -8.51
N GLU A 298 -23.22 1.10 -9.80
CA GLU A 298 -23.01 -0.26 -10.30
C GLU A 298 -21.55 -0.71 -10.15
N ALA A 299 -20.58 0.12 -10.51
CA ALA A 299 -19.16 -0.18 -10.37
C ALA A 299 -18.73 -0.34 -8.90
N VAL A 300 -19.18 0.54 -8.01
CA VAL A 300 -18.97 0.43 -6.55
C VAL A 300 -19.59 -0.86 -6.01
N SER A 301 -20.82 -1.20 -6.41
CA SER A 301 -21.49 -2.45 -6.02
C SER A 301 -20.72 -3.70 -6.47
N LEU A 302 -20.23 -3.70 -7.72
CA LEU A 302 -19.40 -4.78 -8.26
C LEU A 302 -18.05 -4.89 -7.51
N GLY A 303 -17.39 -3.77 -7.23
CA GLY A 303 -16.16 -3.72 -6.46
C GLY A 303 -16.36 -4.23 -5.02
N ALA A 304 -17.37 -3.73 -4.32
CA ALA A 304 -17.71 -4.15 -2.96
C ALA A 304 -18.06 -5.65 -2.91
N ASN A 305 -18.71 -6.19 -3.93
CA ASN A 305 -18.95 -7.64 -4.06
C ASN A 305 -17.64 -8.43 -4.23
N GLN A 306 -16.64 -7.94 -4.96
CA GLN A 306 -15.33 -8.61 -5.04
C GLN A 306 -14.55 -8.59 -3.71
N ILE A 307 -14.73 -7.54 -2.90
CA ILE A 307 -14.17 -7.49 -1.54
C ILE A 307 -14.91 -8.48 -0.62
N CYS A 308 -16.25 -8.48 -0.66
CA CYS A 308 -17.12 -9.08 0.37
C CYS A 308 -17.75 -10.44 0.04
N ARG A 309 -17.63 -10.96 -1.18
CA ARG A 309 -18.03 -12.35 -1.49
C ARG A 309 -17.18 -13.36 -0.68
N PRO A 310 -17.65 -14.59 -0.45
CA PRO A 310 -16.81 -15.67 0.06
C PRO A 310 -15.54 -15.86 -0.80
N GLY A 311 -14.38 -15.93 -0.14
CA GLY A 311 -13.07 -15.97 -0.77
C GLY A 311 -12.63 -14.66 -1.46
N GLY A 312 -13.39 -13.57 -1.28
CA GLY A 312 -13.08 -12.23 -1.79
C GLY A 312 -11.83 -11.64 -1.13
N VAL A 313 -11.51 -10.38 -1.48
CA VAL A 313 -10.28 -9.72 -0.99
C VAL A 313 -10.25 -9.63 0.53
N ALA A 314 -11.39 -9.43 1.19
CA ALA A 314 -11.46 -9.41 2.64
C ALA A 314 -11.09 -10.76 3.26
N ASP A 315 -11.61 -11.88 2.72
CA ASP A 315 -11.28 -13.21 3.20
C ASP A 315 -9.81 -13.57 2.90
N GLN A 316 -9.26 -13.15 1.76
CA GLN A 316 -7.84 -13.34 1.44
C GLN A 316 -6.94 -12.66 2.48
N ILE A 317 -7.17 -11.38 2.79
CA ILE A 317 -6.42 -10.64 3.82
C ILE A 317 -6.48 -11.37 5.18
N ARG A 318 -7.68 -11.76 5.61
CA ARG A 318 -7.91 -12.44 6.89
C ARG A 318 -7.29 -13.83 6.95
N SER A 319 -7.33 -14.58 5.84
CA SER A 319 -6.71 -15.91 5.74
C SER A 319 -5.18 -15.86 5.80
N SER A 320 -4.56 -14.75 5.40
CA SER A 320 -3.13 -14.47 5.57
C SER A 320 -2.77 -14.04 7.00
N GLY A 321 -3.72 -13.97 7.94
CA GLY A 321 -3.49 -13.52 9.31
C GLY A 321 -3.31 -12.00 9.47
N ILE A 322 -3.61 -11.22 8.42
CA ILE A 322 -3.48 -9.76 8.43
C ILE A 322 -4.70 -9.15 9.13
N VAL A 323 -4.46 -8.35 10.16
CA VAL A 323 -5.50 -7.59 10.88
C VAL A 323 -5.73 -6.22 10.23
N ILE A 324 -6.97 -5.72 10.20
CA ILE A 324 -7.26 -4.36 9.70
C ILE A 324 -7.72 -3.44 10.84
N PHE A 325 -7.09 -2.28 10.99
CA PHE A 325 -7.54 -1.18 11.85
C PHE A 325 -8.15 -0.09 10.95
N GLY A 326 -9.46 0.07 11.00
CA GLY A 326 -10.17 1.06 10.19
C GLY A 326 -10.39 2.36 10.94
N VAL A 327 -10.01 3.49 10.34
CA VAL A 327 -10.24 4.84 10.87
C VAL A 327 -11.03 5.67 9.85
N GLY A 328 -12.32 5.89 10.14
CA GLY A 328 -13.22 6.74 9.35
C GLY A 328 -13.18 8.20 9.80
N LEU A 329 -12.94 9.14 8.89
CA LEU A 329 -12.78 10.57 9.22
C LEU A 329 -14.09 11.36 8.99
N VAL A 330 -14.68 11.93 10.05
CA VAL A 330 -15.93 12.69 9.94
C VAL A 330 -15.69 14.19 9.85
N GLY A 331 -16.01 14.78 8.69
CA GLY A 331 -16.06 16.23 8.53
C GLY A 331 -17.29 16.87 9.16
N GLY A 332 -17.16 18.13 9.59
CA GLY A 332 -18.25 18.97 10.12
C GLY A 332 -19.29 19.43 9.08
N GLY A 333 -19.48 18.66 7.99
CA GLY A 333 -20.39 18.97 6.90
C GLY A 333 -21.83 18.48 7.11
N ALA A 334 -22.75 18.93 6.26
CA ALA A 334 -24.19 18.61 6.34
C ALA A 334 -24.57 17.21 5.78
N GLN A 335 -23.58 16.39 5.41
CA GLN A 335 -23.75 14.98 5.06
C GLN A 335 -22.85 14.15 5.97
N THR A 336 -23.44 13.24 6.75
CA THR A 336 -22.69 12.30 7.57
C THR A 336 -22.04 11.25 6.66
N PRO A 337 -20.72 11.00 6.74
CA PRO A 337 -20.07 9.98 5.92
C PRO A 337 -20.66 8.59 6.19
N ASN A 338 -20.80 7.78 5.14
CA ASN A 338 -21.35 6.43 5.26
C ASN A 338 -20.23 5.38 5.32
N PHE A 339 -19.66 5.15 6.50
CA PHE A 339 -18.63 4.12 6.69
C PHE A 339 -19.15 2.69 6.71
N THR A 340 -20.41 2.44 6.37
CA THR A 340 -21.01 1.09 6.51
C THR A 340 -20.25 0.03 5.70
N ASP A 341 -19.74 0.39 4.51
CA ASP A 341 -18.90 -0.49 3.69
C ASP A 341 -17.54 -0.78 4.32
N MET A 342 -16.82 0.28 4.74
CA MET A 342 -15.55 0.13 5.42
C MET A 342 -15.70 -0.70 6.71
N ARG A 343 -16.72 -0.41 7.53
CA ARG A 343 -17.03 -1.12 8.76
C ARG A 343 -17.29 -2.61 8.51
N ARG A 344 -18.07 -3.01 7.50
CA ARG A 344 -18.27 -4.44 7.21
C ARG A 344 -17.00 -5.11 6.69
N ILE A 345 -16.18 -4.42 5.90
CA ILE A 345 -14.89 -4.95 5.40
C ILE A 345 -13.92 -5.17 6.58
N VAL A 346 -13.82 -4.20 7.49
CA VAL A 346 -12.92 -4.23 8.64
C VAL A 346 -13.39 -5.23 9.71
N GLU A 347 -14.66 -5.17 10.14
CA GLU A 347 -15.17 -5.97 11.26
C GLU A 347 -15.77 -7.34 10.84
N GLY A 348 -15.88 -7.61 9.53
CA GLY A 348 -16.52 -8.81 8.97
C GLY A 348 -18.04 -8.74 8.84
N SER A 349 -18.67 -7.74 9.47
CA SER A 349 -20.11 -7.45 9.38
C SER A 349 -20.40 -6.01 9.78
N ALA A 350 -21.50 -5.43 9.30
CA ALA A 350 -22.00 -4.15 9.81
C ALA A 350 -23.53 -4.16 9.96
N ALA A 351 -24.01 -3.49 11.01
CA ALA A 351 -25.43 -3.29 11.23
C ALA A 351 -26.06 -2.54 10.03
N GLY A 352 -26.97 -3.19 9.32
CA GLY A 352 -27.69 -2.62 8.18
C GLY A 352 -27.15 -2.96 6.78
N ALA A 353 -25.91 -3.44 6.64
CA ALA A 353 -25.34 -3.86 5.34
C ALA A 353 -24.90 -5.34 5.27
N GLY A 354 -25.11 -6.09 6.35
CA GLY A 354 -24.86 -7.51 6.41
C GLY A 354 -23.37 -7.86 6.51
N ASP A 355 -23.06 -9.06 6.05
CA ASP A 355 -21.74 -9.67 6.17
C ASP A 355 -20.80 -9.29 5.02
N CYS A 356 -19.51 -9.32 5.28
CA CYS A 356 -18.46 -9.19 4.28
C CYS A 356 -17.42 -10.29 4.49
N GLY A 357 -17.36 -11.25 3.57
CA GLY A 357 -16.51 -12.45 3.67
C GLY A 357 -17.10 -13.56 4.56
N ALA A 358 -16.58 -14.77 4.38
CA ALA A 358 -16.88 -15.95 5.18
C ALA A 358 -15.94 -16.08 6.41
N VAL A 359 -14.72 -15.56 6.34
CA VAL A 359 -13.73 -15.60 7.44
C VAL A 359 -14.01 -14.46 8.41
N LYS A 360 -14.53 -14.77 9.60
CA LYS A 360 -14.87 -13.78 10.64
C LYS A 360 -14.33 -14.12 12.04
N SER A 361 -13.54 -15.18 12.15
CA SER A 361 -12.92 -15.62 13.40
C SER A 361 -11.43 -15.89 13.14
N PRO A 362 -10.50 -15.36 13.97
CA PRO A 362 -10.74 -14.37 15.04
C PRO A 362 -11.32 -13.05 14.48
N LYS A 363 -11.70 -12.08 15.34
CA LYS A 363 -12.28 -10.81 14.88
C LYS A 363 -11.35 -10.17 13.84
N PRO A 364 -11.80 -9.92 12.59
CA PRO A 364 -10.90 -9.51 11.50
C PRO A 364 -10.20 -8.16 11.66
N GLY A 365 -10.85 -7.25 12.38
CA GLY A 365 -10.46 -5.86 12.46
C GLY A 365 -11.35 -5.08 13.43
N ASP A 366 -10.91 -3.88 13.77
CA ASP A 366 -11.66 -2.92 14.59
C ASP A 366 -11.82 -1.61 13.80
N PHE A 367 -13.02 -1.04 13.83
CA PHE A 367 -13.35 0.20 13.12
C PHE A 367 -13.70 1.32 14.11
N HIS A 368 -13.04 2.46 13.96
CA HIS A 368 -13.18 3.66 14.79
C HIS A 368 -13.46 4.90 13.93
N GLU A 369 -14.15 5.89 14.51
CA GLU A 369 -14.47 7.16 13.84
C GLU A 369 -13.65 8.29 14.48
N ALA A 370 -12.99 9.12 13.68
CA ALA A 370 -12.05 10.16 14.13
C ALA A 370 -12.71 11.51 14.46
N SER A 371 -14.05 11.59 14.42
CA SER A 371 -14.85 12.75 14.85
C SER A 371 -14.56 13.16 16.29
N ASP A 372 -14.19 12.20 17.13
CA ASP A 372 -13.58 12.41 18.43
C ASP A 372 -12.16 11.84 18.37
N ILE A 373 -11.22 12.68 17.91
CA ILE A 373 -9.81 12.31 17.78
C ILE A 373 -9.26 11.78 19.12
N ASP A 374 -9.75 12.29 20.25
CA ASP A 374 -9.33 11.80 21.56
C ASP A 374 -9.83 10.37 21.82
N GLN A 375 -11.06 10.02 21.44
CA GLN A 375 -11.54 8.62 21.49
C GLN A 375 -10.72 7.70 20.59
N LEU A 376 -10.18 8.21 19.47
CA LEU A 376 -9.22 7.48 18.66
C LEU A 376 -7.86 7.32 19.36
N LEU A 377 -7.40 8.33 20.11
CA LEU A 377 -6.23 8.19 21.01
C LEU A 377 -6.48 7.13 22.09
N PHE A 378 -7.65 7.11 22.73
CA PHE A 378 -8.03 6.08 23.71
C PHE A 378 -8.13 4.68 23.11
N ALA A 379 -8.63 4.55 21.88
CA ALA A 379 -8.64 3.27 21.16
C ALA A 379 -7.21 2.78 20.84
N PHE A 380 -6.32 3.69 20.45
CA PHE A 380 -4.91 3.40 20.18
C PHE A 380 -4.04 3.27 21.43
N ASP A 381 -4.49 3.72 22.61
CA ASP A 381 -3.83 3.41 23.88
C ASP A 381 -3.83 1.89 24.14
N GLN A 382 -4.90 1.17 23.71
CA GLN A 382 -4.96 -0.30 23.73
C GLN A 382 -3.92 -0.97 22.80
N LEU A 383 -3.45 -0.29 21.75
CA LEU A 383 -2.34 -0.74 20.89
C LEU A 383 -0.95 -0.46 21.48
N SER A 384 -0.87 0.33 22.56
CA SER A 384 0.38 0.80 23.15
C SER A 384 0.85 0.01 24.37
N THR A 385 -0.07 -0.72 25.02
CA THR A 385 0.25 -1.80 25.97
C THR A 385 -0.31 -3.16 25.51
N PRO A 386 0.06 -3.70 24.33
CA PRO A 386 -0.22 -5.07 23.94
C PRO A 386 0.10 -6.07 25.04
N GLY A 387 -0.90 -6.87 25.42
CA GLY A 387 -0.83 -7.65 26.65
C GLY A 387 -1.68 -7.09 27.79
N GLN A 388 -2.27 -5.90 27.68
CA GLN A 388 -3.07 -5.25 28.73
C GLN A 388 -4.19 -4.37 28.14
N GLN A 389 -5.37 -4.37 28.78
CA GLN A 389 -6.44 -3.40 28.55
C GLN A 389 -6.33 -2.28 29.60
N PRO A 390 -6.32 -0.99 29.20
CA PRO A 390 -6.30 0.12 30.15
C PRO A 390 -7.58 0.15 30.99
N THR A 391 -7.48 0.58 32.25
CA THR A 391 -8.67 0.83 33.06
C THR A 391 -9.18 2.24 32.79
N VAL A 392 -10.38 2.35 32.21
CA VAL A 392 -11.03 3.64 31.93
C VAL A 392 -11.84 4.09 33.14
N HIS A 393 -11.60 5.32 33.59
CA HIS A 393 -12.30 5.95 34.70
C HIS A 393 -12.89 7.30 34.27
N ASP A 394 -14.18 7.49 34.54
CA ASP A 394 -14.85 8.79 34.45
C ASP A 394 -15.05 9.32 35.88
N THR A 395 -14.51 10.50 36.19
CA THR A 395 -14.72 11.16 37.49
C THR A 395 -15.04 12.66 37.31
N GLY A 396 -15.35 13.35 38.40
CA GLY A 396 -15.60 14.78 38.38
C GLY A 396 -14.33 15.62 38.17
N VAL A 397 -14.40 16.86 38.62
CA VAL A 397 -13.30 17.84 38.62
C VAL A 397 -13.24 18.47 40.02
N CYS A 398 -12.05 18.74 40.54
CA CYS A 398 -11.88 19.41 41.83
C CYS A 398 -11.93 20.94 41.66
N ALA A 399 -12.59 21.63 42.59
CA ALA A 399 -12.66 23.10 42.60
C ALA A 399 -11.47 23.70 43.38
N GLY A 400 -10.66 24.55 42.73
CA GLY A 400 -9.56 25.32 43.32
C GLY A 400 -8.31 24.51 43.72
N THR A 401 -8.47 23.35 44.35
CA THR A 401 -7.37 22.50 44.85
C THR A 401 -7.66 21.02 44.68
N VAL A 402 -6.62 20.18 44.61
CA VAL A 402 -6.72 18.70 44.63
C VAL A 402 -7.66 18.23 45.76
N CYS A 403 -8.55 17.29 45.44
CA CYS A 403 -9.61 16.79 46.31
C CYS A 403 -9.75 15.27 46.20
N ASP A 404 -10.29 14.62 47.23
CA ASP A 404 -10.34 13.14 47.29
C ASP A 404 -11.49 12.53 46.47
N THR A 405 -12.52 13.32 46.16
CA THR A 405 -13.77 12.85 45.52
C THR A 405 -13.70 12.74 43.99
N ALA A 406 -12.66 13.27 43.35
CA ALA A 406 -12.47 13.26 41.89
C ALA A 406 -11.06 12.77 41.50
N ARG A 407 -10.56 11.79 42.25
CA ARG A 407 -9.27 11.13 41.98
C ARG A 407 -9.46 9.91 41.07
N HIS A 408 -8.70 9.84 39.99
CA HIS A 408 -8.46 8.62 39.22
C HIS A 408 -7.35 7.81 39.92
N ASN A 409 -7.75 6.96 40.87
CA ASN A 409 -6.83 6.23 41.76
C ASN A 409 -6.31 4.92 41.14
N PHE A 410 -5.04 4.59 41.37
CA PHE A 410 -4.42 3.32 40.99
C PHE A 410 -3.37 2.90 42.02
N THR A 411 -3.20 1.59 42.25
CA THR A 411 -2.29 1.02 43.25
C THR A 411 -1.09 0.39 42.57
N LEU A 412 0.12 0.84 42.90
CA LEU A 412 1.38 0.30 42.39
C LEU A 412 2.07 -0.58 43.43
N ASP A 413 2.81 -1.57 42.95
CA ASP A 413 3.81 -2.30 43.73
C ASP A 413 5.09 -2.53 42.90
N ASP A 414 6.03 -3.30 43.44
CA ASP A 414 7.31 -3.56 42.78
C ASP A 414 7.22 -4.36 41.47
N SER A 415 6.06 -4.92 41.10
CA SER A 415 5.86 -5.62 39.84
C SER A 415 5.63 -4.70 38.63
N ILE A 416 5.31 -3.42 38.87
CA ILE A 416 5.05 -2.41 37.84
C ILE A 416 6.29 -1.55 37.66
N ASP A 417 6.77 -1.40 36.43
CA ASP A 417 7.96 -0.59 36.10
C ASP A 417 7.63 0.73 35.42
N PHE A 418 6.51 0.77 34.68
CA PHE A 418 6.06 1.94 33.92
C PHE A 418 4.55 2.11 34.08
N VAL A 419 4.12 3.37 34.09
CA VAL A 419 2.70 3.74 34.06
C VAL A 419 2.50 4.74 32.93
N ASP A 420 1.61 4.42 32.01
CA ASP A 420 1.12 5.37 31.02
C ASP A 420 -0.32 5.76 31.39
N LEU A 421 -0.54 7.07 31.43
CA LEU A 421 -1.84 7.69 31.66
C LEU A 421 -2.19 8.47 30.39
N LEU A 422 -3.33 8.18 29.78
CA LEU A 422 -3.95 9.05 28.77
C LEU A 422 -5.21 9.64 29.41
N ALA A 423 -5.39 10.96 29.37
CA ALA A 423 -6.53 11.58 30.03
C ALA A 423 -7.06 12.80 29.26
N LYS A 424 -8.40 12.90 29.23
CA LYS A 424 -9.17 13.92 28.53
C LYS A 424 -9.92 14.80 29.53
N SER A 425 -9.81 16.10 29.36
CA SER A 425 -10.44 17.14 30.17
C SER A 425 -10.66 18.41 29.34
N ASP A 426 -11.47 19.34 29.84
CA ASP A 426 -11.53 20.69 29.26
C ASP A 426 -10.12 21.37 29.34
N PRO A 427 -9.66 22.09 28.29
CA PRO A 427 -8.33 22.72 28.25
C PRO A 427 -8.01 23.71 29.38
N SER A 428 -9.03 24.20 30.10
CA SER A 428 -8.86 25.07 31.27
C SER A 428 -8.52 24.32 32.56
N LEU A 429 -8.62 22.99 32.56
CA LEU A 429 -8.40 22.15 33.74
C LEU A 429 -6.96 21.69 33.84
N VAL A 430 -6.41 21.80 35.04
CA VAL A 430 -5.00 21.50 35.30
C VAL A 430 -4.87 20.06 35.82
N PRO A 431 -4.06 19.19 35.18
CA PRO A 431 -3.79 17.86 35.69
C PRO A 431 -2.80 17.91 36.86
N TYR A 432 -3.12 17.18 37.93
CA TYR A 432 -2.28 16.97 39.10
C TYR A 432 -2.05 15.48 39.32
N LEU A 433 -0.77 15.08 39.37
CA LEU A 433 -0.36 13.74 39.78
C LEU A 433 -0.07 13.73 41.28
N VAL A 434 -0.61 12.75 42.00
CA VAL A 434 -0.51 12.62 43.47
C VAL A 434 0.19 11.31 43.82
N SER A 435 1.22 11.39 44.66
CA SER A 435 2.00 10.22 45.10
C SER A 435 1.40 9.54 46.35
N PRO A 436 1.86 8.33 46.73
CA PRO A 436 1.45 7.65 47.96
C PRO A 436 1.77 8.43 49.24
N ALA A 437 2.70 9.40 49.18
CA ALA A 437 3.02 10.31 50.27
C ALA A 437 2.16 11.59 50.28
N ASN A 438 1.13 11.69 49.41
CA ASN A 438 0.37 12.90 49.08
C ASN A 438 1.25 14.08 48.61
N GLU A 439 2.41 13.82 48.03
CA GLU A 439 3.10 14.83 47.21
C GLU A 439 2.26 15.13 45.97
N GLN A 440 2.25 16.37 45.49
CA GLN A 440 1.43 16.81 44.36
C GLN A 440 2.31 17.47 43.29
N LEU A 441 2.23 16.97 42.07
CA LEU A 441 2.91 17.51 40.89
C LEU A 441 1.88 18.09 39.93
N ARG A 442 1.94 19.41 39.71
CA ARG A 442 1.16 20.11 38.68
C ARG A 442 1.77 19.83 37.31
N ILE A 443 0.97 19.33 36.38
CA ILE A 443 1.35 19.19 34.97
C ILE A 443 0.99 20.50 34.25
N PRO A 444 1.92 21.18 33.56
CA PRO A 444 1.61 22.39 32.81
C PRO A 444 0.61 22.13 31.69
N ILE A 445 -0.37 23.03 31.54
CA ILE A 445 -1.36 22.99 30.45
C ILE A 445 -0.74 23.43 29.12
N GLN A 446 -1.37 23.09 27.99
CA GLN A 446 -0.77 23.23 26.64
C GLN A 446 -0.22 24.65 26.31
N ASN A 447 -0.81 25.71 26.86
CA ASN A 447 -0.43 27.11 26.61
C ASN A 447 0.70 27.63 27.52
N GLU A 448 1.18 26.83 28.47
CA GLU A 448 2.30 27.15 29.34
C GLU A 448 3.64 26.65 28.74
N PRO A 449 4.80 27.23 29.11
CA PRO A 449 6.09 26.72 28.67
C PRO A 449 6.28 25.24 29.04
N HIS A 450 6.75 24.44 28.08
CA HIS A 450 7.04 23.04 28.33
C HIS A 450 8.17 22.87 29.36
N VAL A 451 8.07 21.84 30.20
CA VAL A 451 9.06 21.52 31.22
C VAL A 451 9.59 20.12 30.96
N ASP A 452 10.80 20.03 30.41
CA ASP A 452 11.40 18.78 29.90
C ASP A 452 11.61 17.70 30.98
N GLN A 453 11.72 18.09 32.26
CA GLN A 453 11.96 17.18 33.38
C GLN A 453 11.05 17.52 34.55
N LEU A 454 10.07 16.64 34.81
CA LEU A 454 9.27 16.64 36.02
C LEU A 454 9.60 15.40 36.86
N THR A 455 9.56 15.54 38.19
CA THR A 455 9.73 14.42 39.12
C THR A 455 8.76 14.54 40.29
N ILE A 456 8.34 13.39 40.82
CA ILE A 456 7.47 13.29 42.01
C ILE A 456 7.83 12.00 42.77
N ALA A 457 8.03 12.06 44.09
CA ALA A 457 8.54 10.94 44.89
C ALA A 457 9.81 10.27 44.31
N GLY A 458 10.61 11.01 43.55
CA GLY A 458 11.77 10.53 42.80
C GLY A 458 11.46 9.85 41.45
N ALA A 459 10.19 9.53 41.14
CA ALA A 459 9.77 8.99 39.84
C ALA A 459 9.95 10.04 38.74
N GLY A 460 10.49 9.62 37.59
CA GLY A 460 10.62 10.48 36.41
C GLY A 460 9.29 10.56 35.67
N VAL A 461 8.81 11.79 35.42
CA VAL A 461 7.53 12.08 34.76
C VAL A 461 7.78 12.85 33.47
N THR A 462 7.22 12.35 32.37
CA THR A 462 7.19 13.03 31.07
C THR A 462 5.74 13.20 30.63
N TYR A 463 5.40 14.33 30.01
CA TYR A 463 4.05 14.60 29.52
C TYR A 463 4.05 15.17 28.10
N LYS A 464 2.98 14.91 27.34
CA LYS A 464 2.74 15.49 26.01
C LYS A 464 1.25 15.73 25.84
N TRP A 465 0.88 16.95 25.45
CA TRP A 465 -0.48 17.26 25.00
C TRP A 465 -0.59 16.83 23.54
N GLU A 466 -1.40 15.81 23.28
CA GLU A 466 -1.61 15.25 21.94
C GLU A 466 -2.72 16.01 21.20
N THR A 467 -3.68 16.57 21.94
CA THR A 467 -4.69 17.56 21.51
C THR A 467 -4.76 18.70 22.54
N ALA A 468 -5.70 19.64 22.39
CA ALA A 468 -5.96 20.66 23.42
C ALA A 468 -6.61 20.07 24.68
N ASP A 469 -7.37 18.98 24.52
CA ASP A 469 -8.22 18.38 25.55
C ASP A 469 -7.56 17.13 26.16
N THR A 470 -6.61 16.50 25.45
CA THR A 470 -6.00 15.22 25.84
C THR A 470 -4.50 15.32 26.12
N VAL A 471 -4.14 14.98 27.35
CA VAL A 471 -2.76 14.85 27.82
C VAL A 471 -2.38 13.39 28.00
N ARG A 472 -1.16 13.05 27.56
CA ARG A 472 -0.47 11.80 27.91
C ARG A 472 0.58 12.10 28.98
N ILE A 473 0.63 11.28 30.02
CA ILE A 473 1.60 11.37 31.12
C ILE A 473 2.21 9.97 31.29
N SER A 474 3.53 9.86 31.25
CA SER A 474 4.27 8.61 31.48
C SER A 474 5.13 8.75 32.72
N LEU A 475 5.06 7.74 33.60
CA LEU A 475 5.87 7.61 34.81
C LEU A 475 6.84 6.44 34.64
N SER A 476 8.06 6.62 35.13
CA SER A 476 9.09 5.56 35.21
C SER A 476 9.45 5.27 36.67
N LYS A 477 9.58 3.97 36.99
CA LYS A 477 9.90 3.51 38.36
C LYS A 477 11.24 4.07 38.87
N PRO A 478 11.26 4.70 40.05
CA PRO A 478 12.48 5.27 40.62
C PRO A 478 13.29 4.27 41.47
N ASN A 479 14.51 4.68 41.84
CA ASN A 479 15.29 4.07 42.92
C ASN A 479 14.80 4.51 44.32
N ALA A 480 13.48 4.68 44.50
CA ALA A 480 12.83 5.28 45.66
C ALA A 480 11.48 4.57 45.96
N PRO A 481 10.77 4.89 47.05
CA PRO A 481 9.48 4.26 47.38
C PRO A 481 8.42 4.49 46.29
N TRP A 482 8.18 3.45 45.50
CA TRP A 482 7.24 3.44 44.36
C TRP A 482 5.86 2.88 44.74
N SER A 483 5.84 1.85 45.58
CA SER A 483 4.66 1.10 45.98
C SER A 483 3.69 1.94 46.81
N GLY A 484 2.39 1.85 46.50
CA GLY A 484 1.32 2.56 47.20
C GLY A 484 0.21 3.06 46.26
N GLN A 485 -0.72 3.85 46.81
CA GLN A 485 -1.80 4.44 46.04
C GLN A 485 -1.34 5.75 45.37
N TRP A 486 -1.44 5.79 44.05
CA TRP A 486 -1.23 6.98 43.22
C TRP A 486 -2.59 7.50 42.71
N ALA A 487 -2.64 8.77 42.31
CA ALA A 487 -3.84 9.32 41.69
C ALA A 487 -3.53 10.40 40.63
N LEU A 488 -4.32 10.41 39.56
CA LEU A 488 -4.46 11.56 38.67
C LEU A 488 -5.72 12.34 39.06
N THR A 489 -5.63 13.68 39.13
CA THR A 489 -6.75 14.56 39.52
C THR A 489 -6.78 15.78 38.62
N PHE A 490 -7.96 16.21 38.18
CA PHE A 490 -8.12 17.45 37.41
C PHE A 490 -8.66 18.56 38.31
N VAL A 491 -8.04 19.74 38.24
CA VAL A 491 -8.35 20.90 39.09
C VAL A 491 -8.76 22.09 38.24
N ASP A 492 -9.93 22.65 38.54
CA ASP A 492 -10.41 23.94 38.08
C ASP A 492 -9.86 25.01 39.05
N GLU A 493 -8.64 25.49 38.81
CA GLU A 493 -7.91 26.42 39.71
C GLU A 493 -8.65 27.76 39.92
N GLY A 494 -9.52 28.16 38.99
CA GLY A 494 -10.20 29.46 38.98
C GLY A 494 -11.73 29.42 39.15
N GLY A 495 -12.35 28.24 39.12
CA GLY A 495 -13.79 28.09 39.01
C GLY A 495 -14.43 27.18 40.06
N ALA A 496 -15.51 26.51 39.67
CA ALA A 496 -16.43 25.78 40.56
C ALA A 496 -16.24 24.25 40.54
N GLY A 497 -15.28 23.72 39.76
CA GLY A 497 -15.06 22.27 39.64
C GLY A 497 -16.17 21.57 38.84
N THR A 498 -16.80 22.27 37.90
CA THR A 498 -17.90 21.70 37.09
C THR A 498 -17.36 21.08 35.81
N GLY A 499 -17.33 19.76 35.74
CA GLY A 499 -16.94 19.01 34.54
C GLY A 499 -16.90 17.51 34.79
N VAL A 500 -16.51 16.77 33.75
CA VAL A 500 -16.12 15.36 33.82
C VAL A 500 -14.71 15.26 33.27
N SER A 501 -13.86 14.49 33.93
CA SER A 501 -12.56 14.09 33.42
C SER A 501 -12.56 12.58 33.16
N GLN A 502 -11.98 12.17 32.03
CA GLN A 502 -11.83 10.77 31.65
C GLN A 502 -10.34 10.42 31.66
N SER A 503 -9.98 9.27 32.22
CA SER A 503 -8.62 8.74 32.15
C SER A 503 -8.59 7.27 31.75
N SER A 504 -7.49 6.87 31.12
CA SER A 504 -7.10 5.53 30.71
C SER A 504 -5.77 5.24 31.39
N ILE A 505 -5.77 4.25 32.28
CA ILE A 505 -4.63 3.89 33.13
C ILE A 505 -4.05 2.56 32.67
N SER A 506 -2.81 2.59 32.19
CA SER A 506 -2.06 1.45 31.69
C SER A 506 -0.86 1.16 32.60
N LEU A 507 -0.81 -0.05 33.18
CA LEU A 507 0.16 -0.45 34.21
C LEU A 507 1.11 -1.54 33.69
N GLU A 508 2.21 -1.16 33.03
CA GLU A 508 3.15 -2.12 32.44
C GLU A 508 3.92 -2.91 33.51
N ALA A 509 3.67 -4.23 33.54
CA ALA A 509 4.38 -5.14 34.42
C ALA A 509 5.82 -5.39 33.92
N GLY A 510 6.78 -5.46 34.85
CA GLY A 510 8.17 -5.82 34.55
C GLY A 510 8.38 -7.30 34.16
N VAL A 511 7.31 -8.07 34.03
CA VAL A 511 7.30 -9.51 33.73
C VAL A 511 6.24 -9.88 32.70
N ARG A 512 6.55 -10.86 31.87
CA ARG A 512 5.63 -11.48 30.91
C ARG A 512 5.63 -13.01 31.07
N PRO A 513 4.54 -13.71 30.73
CA PRO A 513 4.55 -15.17 30.74
C PRO A 513 5.45 -15.69 29.61
N ALA A 514 6.04 -16.85 29.83
CA ALA A 514 6.85 -17.53 28.83
C ALA A 514 6.81 -19.05 29.01
N ARG A 515 7.02 -19.76 27.92
CA ARG A 515 7.43 -21.15 27.94
C ARG A 515 8.95 -21.20 28.15
N LEU A 516 9.40 -21.92 29.18
CA LEU A 516 10.81 -22.02 29.58
C LEU A 516 11.53 -23.24 28.98
N ASP A 517 10.79 -24.11 28.28
CA ASP A 517 11.30 -25.29 27.59
C ASP A 517 11.04 -25.23 26.08
N GLN A 518 11.69 -26.12 25.32
CA GLN A 518 11.49 -26.30 23.87
C GLN A 518 11.10 -27.74 23.51
N ALA A 519 10.39 -28.44 24.41
CA ALA A 519 9.96 -29.83 24.21
C ALA A 519 9.00 -29.97 23.00
N ALA A 520 9.09 -31.07 22.26
CA ALA A 520 8.20 -31.28 21.12
C ALA A 520 6.82 -31.77 21.61
N LEU A 521 5.73 -31.16 21.16
CA LEU A 521 4.37 -31.61 21.48
C LEU A 521 3.90 -32.62 20.43
N ALA A 522 3.12 -33.61 20.85
CA ALA A 522 2.52 -34.60 19.97
C ALA A 522 1.05 -34.84 20.32
N ALA A 523 0.21 -34.95 19.29
CA ALA A 523 -1.20 -35.30 19.43
C ALA A 523 -1.39 -36.65 20.14
N GLY A 524 -2.49 -36.81 20.87
CA GLY A 524 -2.83 -38.08 21.54
C GLY A 524 -2.09 -38.36 22.85
N GLN A 525 -1.16 -37.51 23.29
CA GLN A 525 -0.50 -37.67 24.60
C GLN A 525 -1.51 -37.52 25.76
N THR A 526 -1.36 -38.33 26.81
CA THR A 526 -2.17 -38.26 28.05
C THR A 526 -1.27 -37.97 29.24
N PRO A 527 -1.73 -37.28 30.30
CA PRO A 527 -0.93 -36.99 31.49
C PRO A 527 -0.86 -38.21 32.44
N ALA A 528 -0.39 -39.35 31.93
CA ALA A 528 -0.30 -40.60 32.70
C ALA A 528 0.99 -40.67 33.54
N PRO A 529 0.95 -41.16 34.79
CA PRO A 529 2.16 -41.38 35.59
C PRO A 529 3.02 -42.54 35.04
N GLY A 530 4.23 -42.25 34.58
CA GLY A 530 5.20 -43.26 34.14
C GLY A 530 6.32 -42.69 33.26
N PRO A 531 7.33 -43.49 32.90
CA PRO A 531 8.44 -43.09 32.03
C PRO A 531 8.07 -42.99 30.53
N SER A 532 6.78 -42.91 30.19
CA SER A 532 6.27 -43.10 28.84
C SER A 532 5.71 -41.81 28.23
N GLN A 533 6.40 -41.31 27.19
CA GLN A 533 5.94 -40.39 26.13
C GLN A 533 5.41 -38.98 26.50
N SER A 534 5.05 -38.72 27.76
CA SER A 534 4.49 -37.43 28.18
C SER A 534 5.61 -36.48 28.57
N GLN A 535 5.93 -35.50 27.72
CA GLN A 535 7.00 -34.53 27.99
C GLN A 535 6.56 -33.53 29.08
N GLU A 536 7.45 -33.26 30.04
CA GLU A 536 7.24 -32.24 31.07
C GLU A 536 7.62 -30.87 30.51
N LEU A 537 6.62 -30.00 30.42
CA LEU A 537 6.76 -28.60 30.03
C LEU A 537 7.05 -27.73 31.25
N LYS A 538 7.59 -26.53 31.04
CA LYS A 538 7.76 -25.52 32.09
C LYS A 538 7.24 -24.18 31.59
N PHE A 539 6.27 -23.64 32.31
CA PHE A 539 5.72 -22.31 32.07
C PHE A 539 6.10 -21.41 33.23
N GLY A 540 6.60 -20.21 32.94
CA GLY A 540 7.16 -19.32 33.93
C GLY A 540 6.95 -17.86 33.56
N LEU A 541 7.60 -16.98 34.32
CA LEU A 541 7.69 -15.56 34.02
C LEU A 541 9.11 -15.24 33.57
N VAL A 542 9.24 -14.30 32.64
CA VAL A 542 10.52 -13.69 32.26
C VAL A 542 10.42 -12.18 32.34
N ASP A 543 11.54 -11.52 32.63
CA ASP A 543 11.65 -10.07 32.47
C ASP A 543 11.88 -9.67 31.00
N ARG A 544 12.01 -8.36 30.77
CA ARG A 544 12.27 -7.78 29.44
C ARG A 544 13.63 -8.16 28.86
N GLY A 545 14.61 -8.55 29.68
CA GLY A 545 15.87 -9.15 29.23
C GLY A 545 15.77 -10.65 28.91
N GLY A 546 14.57 -11.23 28.98
CA GLY A 546 14.32 -12.65 28.80
C GLY A 546 14.78 -13.52 29.96
N GLN A 547 15.22 -12.93 31.09
CA GLN A 547 15.69 -13.69 32.25
C GLN A 547 14.50 -14.18 33.07
N THR A 548 14.55 -15.43 33.53
CA THR A 548 13.47 -16.02 34.33
C THR A 548 13.28 -15.27 35.65
N LYS A 549 12.04 -14.95 35.98
CA LYS A 549 11.62 -14.35 37.25
C LYS A 549 10.80 -15.35 38.05
N ASP A 550 11.08 -15.39 39.36
CA ASP A 550 10.33 -16.20 40.30
C ASP A 550 8.97 -15.54 40.59
N SER A 551 7.88 -16.29 40.45
CA SER A 551 6.54 -15.81 40.75
C SER A 551 6.38 -15.41 42.23
N SER A 552 7.18 -15.98 43.13
CA SER A 552 7.18 -15.65 44.56
C SER A 552 7.76 -14.26 44.87
N SER A 553 8.53 -13.64 43.97
CA SER A 553 9.05 -12.28 44.18
C SER A 553 8.04 -11.17 43.90
N LEU A 554 6.94 -11.48 43.21
CA LEU A 554 5.83 -10.54 43.01
C LEU A 554 5.04 -10.43 44.32
N LEU A 555 4.65 -9.21 44.74
CA LEU A 555 3.98 -9.02 46.02
C LEU A 555 2.48 -9.37 45.94
N GLY A 556 1.78 -8.90 44.91
CA GLY A 556 0.36 -9.18 44.69
C GLY A 556 0.01 -10.57 44.15
N GLU A 557 -1.22 -10.73 43.63
CA GLU A 557 -1.74 -11.99 43.14
C GLU A 557 -1.30 -12.27 41.69
N VAL A 558 -0.98 -13.53 41.38
CA VAL A 558 -0.63 -13.95 40.02
C VAL A 558 -1.13 -15.36 39.71
N SER A 559 -1.68 -15.55 38.51
CA SER A 559 -1.98 -16.86 37.93
C SER A 559 -1.76 -16.86 36.41
N LEU A 560 -1.37 -18.01 35.87
CA LEU A 560 -1.05 -18.20 34.46
C LEU A 560 -2.02 -19.21 33.83
N THR A 561 -2.85 -18.74 32.90
CA THR A 561 -3.73 -19.57 32.08
C THR A 561 -3.03 -19.97 30.79
N ILE A 562 -3.11 -21.24 30.43
CA ILE A 562 -2.57 -21.85 29.21
C ILE A 562 -3.76 -22.41 28.42
N ASP A 563 -3.92 -21.96 27.18
CA ASP A 563 -4.96 -22.45 26.26
C ASP A 563 -4.37 -22.77 24.87
N LEU A 564 -5.05 -23.60 24.08
CA LEU A 564 -4.66 -23.97 22.72
C LEU A 564 -5.70 -23.47 21.72
N VAL A 565 -5.34 -22.44 20.96
CA VAL A 565 -6.20 -21.83 19.94
C VAL A 565 -5.89 -22.47 18.58
N PRO A 566 -6.86 -23.13 17.92
CA PRO A 566 -6.67 -23.66 16.57
C PRO A 566 -6.65 -22.54 15.52
N PRO A 567 -6.13 -22.82 14.31
CA PRO A 567 -6.25 -21.91 13.17
C PRO A 567 -7.72 -21.59 12.90
N GLY A 568 -8.06 -20.31 12.73
CA GLY A 568 -9.47 -19.85 12.65
C GLY A 568 -10.11 -19.48 14.01
N GLY A 569 -9.39 -19.58 15.13
CA GLY A 569 -9.51 -18.58 16.19
C GLY A 569 -10.61 -18.70 17.24
N VAL A 570 -11.10 -19.90 17.57
CA VAL A 570 -11.87 -20.13 18.81
C VAL A 570 -11.31 -21.35 19.56
N PRO A 571 -10.89 -21.23 20.84
CA PRO A 571 -10.54 -22.39 21.65
C PRO A 571 -11.70 -23.37 21.75
N ASP A 572 -11.40 -24.67 21.79
CA ASP A 572 -12.40 -25.72 21.94
C ASP A 572 -12.17 -26.46 23.27
N PRO A 573 -12.86 -26.07 24.36
CA PRO A 573 -12.77 -26.73 25.67
C PRO A 573 -13.09 -28.23 25.66
N ALA A 574 -13.74 -28.75 24.62
CA ALA A 574 -13.99 -30.18 24.48
C ALA A 574 -12.76 -30.94 23.93
N LYS A 575 -11.85 -30.26 23.20
CA LYS A 575 -10.57 -30.79 22.70
C LYS A 575 -9.41 -30.52 23.63
N PHE A 576 -9.32 -29.31 24.19
CA PHE A 576 -8.30 -28.92 25.15
C PHE A 576 -8.94 -28.08 26.26
N ALA A 577 -8.86 -28.56 27.51
CA ALA A 577 -9.34 -27.79 28.65
C ALA A 577 -8.23 -26.79 29.09
N PRO A 578 -8.52 -25.48 29.19
CA PRO A 578 -7.52 -24.50 29.62
C PRO A 578 -6.94 -24.85 31.00
N VAL A 579 -5.61 -24.78 31.13
CA VAL A 579 -4.90 -25.08 32.36
C VAL A 579 -4.59 -23.77 33.09
N VAL A 580 -5.00 -23.65 34.35
CA VAL A 580 -4.70 -22.48 35.18
C VAL A 580 -3.66 -22.89 36.24
N LEU A 581 -2.50 -22.24 36.20
CA LEU A 581 -1.43 -22.39 37.19
C LEU A 581 -1.54 -21.31 38.25
N SER A 582 -1.54 -21.69 39.52
CA SER A 582 -1.39 -20.76 40.64
C SER A 582 0.04 -20.22 40.74
N LYS A 583 0.22 -19.14 41.53
CA LYS A 583 1.52 -18.54 41.86
C LYS A 583 2.61 -19.56 42.21
N ALA A 584 2.28 -20.65 42.90
CA ALA A 584 3.26 -21.67 43.32
C ALA A 584 3.55 -22.75 42.26
N GLU A 585 2.69 -22.91 41.25
CA GLU A 585 2.82 -23.88 40.16
C GLU A 585 3.57 -23.28 38.95
N ILE A 586 3.58 -21.95 38.82
CA ILE A 586 4.41 -21.23 37.86
C ILE A 586 5.90 -21.59 38.12
N GLY A 587 6.60 -21.98 37.06
CA GLY A 587 7.98 -22.48 37.08
C GLY A 587 8.12 -24.00 37.28
N GLN A 588 7.06 -24.70 37.67
CA GLN A 588 7.09 -26.15 37.91
C GLN A 588 6.87 -26.98 36.62
N PRO A 589 7.31 -28.24 36.59
CA PRO A 589 6.99 -29.18 35.51
C PRO A 589 5.48 -29.44 35.38
N LEU A 590 4.95 -29.28 34.17
CA LEU A 590 3.54 -29.49 33.80
C LEU A 590 3.42 -30.54 32.69
N ARG A 591 2.44 -31.45 32.79
CA ARG A 591 2.03 -32.34 31.68
C ARG A 591 0.69 -31.86 31.14
N LEU A 592 0.61 -31.62 29.83
CA LEU A 592 -0.64 -31.28 29.14
C LEU A 592 -1.39 -32.55 28.72
N ASP A 593 -2.73 -32.49 28.72
CA ASP A 593 -3.56 -33.51 28.07
C ASP A 593 -3.81 -33.11 26.62
N LEU A 594 -3.21 -33.84 25.68
CA LEU A 594 -3.34 -33.65 24.24
C LEU A 594 -4.15 -34.80 23.60
N SER A 595 -4.84 -35.62 24.40
CA SER A 595 -5.50 -36.86 23.95
C SER A 595 -6.60 -36.65 22.91
N ARG A 596 -7.18 -35.45 22.86
CA ARG A 596 -8.22 -35.03 21.90
C ARG A 596 -7.77 -33.89 20.98
N VAL A 597 -6.51 -33.49 21.08
CA VAL A 597 -5.92 -32.45 20.24
C VAL A 597 -5.38 -33.12 18.98
N THR A 598 -5.72 -32.55 17.82
CA THR A 598 -5.25 -33.02 16.51
C THR A 598 -3.84 -32.51 16.22
N ALA A 599 -3.10 -33.18 15.34
CA ALA A 599 -1.83 -32.66 14.84
C ALA A 599 -2.06 -31.42 13.96
N GLY A 600 -1.14 -30.47 13.99
CA GLY A 600 -1.23 -29.22 13.24
C GLY A 600 -0.61 -28.02 13.96
N HIS A 601 -0.77 -26.86 13.35
CA HIS A 601 -0.34 -25.58 13.92
C HIS A 601 -1.37 -25.03 14.92
N TYR A 602 -0.91 -24.45 16.03
CA TYR A 602 -1.76 -23.84 17.07
C TYR A 602 -1.10 -22.58 17.64
N ASP A 603 -1.91 -21.60 18.04
CA ASP A 603 -1.43 -20.56 18.97
C ASP A 603 -1.58 -21.09 20.39
N MET A 604 -0.48 -21.22 21.13
CA MET A 604 -0.51 -21.41 22.58
C MET A 604 -0.72 -20.05 23.25
N ALA A 605 -1.92 -19.84 23.78
CA ALA A 605 -2.29 -18.60 24.46
C ALA A 605 -1.87 -18.66 25.94
N LEU A 606 -1.01 -17.74 26.36
CA LEU A 606 -0.53 -17.61 27.74
C LEU A 606 -1.07 -16.32 28.38
N GLY A 607 -2.14 -16.44 29.18
CA GLY A 607 -2.78 -15.32 29.88
C GLY A 607 -2.27 -15.16 31.32
N LEU A 608 -1.68 -14.01 31.65
CA LEU A 608 -1.07 -13.74 32.96
C LEU A 608 -1.96 -12.83 33.81
N LYS A 609 -2.96 -13.36 34.51
CA LYS A 609 -3.71 -12.54 35.47
C LYS A 609 -2.77 -12.10 36.59
N LEU A 610 -2.54 -10.80 36.70
CA LEU A 610 -1.69 -10.15 37.69
C LEU A 610 -2.49 -9.06 38.40
N SER A 611 -2.31 -8.92 39.70
CA SER A 611 -2.84 -7.79 40.48
C SER A 611 -1.74 -7.28 41.40
N THR A 612 -1.62 -5.97 41.56
CA THR A 612 -0.64 -5.39 42.49
C THR A 612 -1.00 -5.71 43.94
N ALA A 613 -0.04 -5.60 44.86
CA ALA A 613 -0.32 -5.79 46.29
C ALA A 613 -1.31 -4.73 46.81
N PRO A 614 -2.26 -5.11 47.69
CA PRO A 614 -3.11 -4.15 48.38
C PRO A 614 -2.27 -3.25 49.29
N THR A 615 -2.72 -2.01 49.49
CA THR A 615 -2.03 -0.99 50.28
C THR A 615 -2.98 -0.35 51.30
N VAL A 616 -2.50 0.64 52.04
CA VAL A 616 -3.32 1.54 52.85
C VAL A 616 -3.24 2.95 52.29
N ASP A 617 -4.35 3.69 52.35
CA ASP A 617 -4.36 5.12 52.03
C ASP A 617 -3.78 5.96 53.19
N SER A 618 -3.67 7.26 52.97
CA SER A 618 -3.20 8.21 53.99
C SER A 618 -4.16 8.40 55.17
N ALA A 619 -5.40 7.91 55.10
CA ALA A 619 -6.36 7.88 56.20
C ALA A 619 -6.30 6.55 56.98
N GLY A 620 -5.48 5.58 56.54
CA GLY A 620 -5.33 4.26 57.12
C GLY A 620 -6.41 3.25 56.70
N ALA A 621 -7.22 3.57 55.68
CA ALA A 621 -8.16 2.61 55.11
C ALA A 621 -7.45 1.67 54.12
N ALA A 622 -7.93 0.43 54.02
CA ALA A 622 -7.37 -0.56 53.10
C ALA A 622 -7.81 -0.26 51.66
N VAL A 623 -6.84 -0.15 50.76
CA VAL A 623 -7.03 0.05 49.33
C VAL A 623 -6.66 -1.25 48.61
N PRO A 624 -7.53 -1.82 47.76
CA PRO A 624 -7.19 -3.01 47.01
C PRO A 624 -6.05 -2.75 46.02
N GLY A 625 -5.35 -3.82 45.64
CA GLY A 625 -4.46 -3.80 44.49
C GLY A 625 -5.23 -3.51 43.20
N THR A 626 -4.54 -2.95 42.21
CA THR A 626 -5.09 -2.79 40.87
C THR A 626 -4.90 -4.10 40.10
N GLU A 627 -6.00 -4.67 39.60
CA GLU A 627 -5.95 -5.81 38.69
C GLU A 627 -5.50 -5.36 37.30
N LEU A 628 -4.45 -5.99 36.77
CA LEU A 628 -3.99 -5.79 35.40
C LEU A 628 -4.83 -6.68 34.49
N VAL A 629 -5.65 -6.08 33.64
CA VAL A 629 -6.49 -6.80 32.68
C VAL A 629 -5.63 -7.30 31.53
N THR A 630 -4.95 -8.44 31.70
CA THR A 630 -4.00 -8.92 30.71
C THR A 630 -4.63 -9.65 29.53
N VAL A 631 -4.11 -9.37 28.35
CA VAL A 631 -4.33 -10.12 27.11
C VAL A 631 -3.37 -11.31 27.07
N PRO A 632 -3.81 -12.53 26.71
CA PRO A 632 -2.90 -13.65 26.51
C PRO A 632 -1.92 -13.40 25.36
N ILE A 633 -0.63 -13.56 25.59
CA ILE A 633 0.34 -13.61 24.47
C ILE A 633 0.13 -14.90 23.68
N ARG A 634 0.37 -14.87 22.36
CA ARG A 634 0.24 -16.05 21.50
C ARG A 634 1.60 -16.53 21.05
N LEU A 635 1.96 -17.75 21.45
CA LEU A 635 3.16 -18.43 20.99
C LEU A 635 2.78 -19.42 19.88
N PRO A 636 3.25 -19.24 18.63
CA PRO A 636 3.01 -20.22 17.58
C PRO A 636 3.72 -21.53 17.94
N ILE A 637 2.98 -22.63 17.95
CA ILE A 637 3.49 -23.97 18.22
C ILE A 637 2.96 -24.96 17.19
N ASP A 638 3.80 -25.94 16.83
CA ASP A 638 3.36 -27.11 16.08
C ASP A 638 3.15 -28.28 17.04
N ILE A 639 1.96 -28.87 16.98
CA ILE A 639 1.65 -30.13 17.63
C ILE A 639 1.86 -31.23 16.60
N GLY A 640 2.94 -31.99 16.78
CA GLY A 640 3.31 -33.09 15.91
C GLY A 640 2.27 -34.21 15.88
N PRO A 641 2.40 -35.14 14.93
CA PRO A 641 1.54 -36.31 14.85
C PRO A 641 1.68 -37.17 16.12
N ALA A 642 0.71 -38.05 16.36
CA ALA A 642 0.82 -39.04 17.43
C ALA A 642 2.07 -39.91 17.25
N VAL A 643 2.70 -40.33 18.36
CA VAL A 643 3.96 -41.09 18.32
C VAL A 643 3.83 -42.33 17.43
N GLY A 644 4.78 -42.50 16.50
CA GLY A 644 4.81 -43.58 15.53
C GLY A 644 4.13 -43.28 14.17
N TYR A 645 3.55 -42.10 13.99
CA TYR A 645 3.09 -41.59 12.70
C TYR A 645 4.14 -40.65 12.06
N PRO A 646 4.10 -40.48 10.72
CA PRO A 646 5.05 -39.62 10.02
C PRO A 646 4.71 -38.14 10.22
N THR A 647 5.74 -37.32 10.42
CA THR A 647 5.61 -35.86 10.55
C THR A 647 5.53 -35.22 9.17
N ILE A 648 4.43 -34.52 8.91
CA ILE A 648 4.14 -33.82 7.64
C ILE A 648 4.16 -32.32 7.91
N ALA A 649 4.79 -31.54 7.02
CA ALA A 649 4.79 -30.08 7.13
C ALA A 649 3.37 -29.51 7.15
N THR A 650 3.11 -28.56 8.04
CA THR A 650 1.77 -27.97 8.29
C THR A 650 1.34 -26.93 7.24
N ALA A 651 2.28 -26.45 6.42
CA ALA A 651 2.03 -25.52 5.33
C ALA A 651 2.86 -25.86 4.09
N LEU A 652 2.35 -25.50 2.91
CA LEU A 652 2.99 -25.64 1.62
C LEU A 652 2.74 -24.40 0.75
N ASP A 653 3.78 -23.62 0.53
CA ASP A 653 3.74 -22.48 -0.39
C ASP A 653 4.08 -22.92 -1.83
N PHE A 654 3.22 -22.55 -2.77
CA PHE A 654 3.43 -22.72 -4.21
C PHE A 654 4.06 -21.47 -4.86
N GLY A 655 4.28 -20.41 -4.09
CA GLY A 655 4.94 -19.18 -4.52
C GLY A 655 4.02 -18.30 -5.38
N GLN A 656 4.53 -17.85 -6.52
CA GLN A 656 3.81 -16.95 -7.43
C GLN A 656 3.65 -17.57 -8.83
N SER A 657 2.46 -17.44 -9.43
CA SER A 657 2.23 -17.76 -10.84
C SER A 657 1.65 -16.57 -11.59
N SER A 658 1.99 -16.46 -12.87
CA SER A 658 1.48 -15.43 -13.78
C SER A 658 0.60 -15.97 -14.93
N ARG A 659 0.27 -17.27 -14.87
CA ARG A 659 -0.46 -18.03 -15.90
C ARG A 659 -1.40 -19.07 -15.26
N ALA A 660 -2.44 -19.45 -15.99
CA ALA A 660 -3.28 -20.60 -15.68
C ALA A 660 -2.51 -21.93 -15.82
N GLY A 661 -2.97 -22.97 -15.14
CA GLY A 661 -2.44 -24.32 -15.23
C GLY A 661 -1.84 -24.83 -13.93
N THR A 662 -0.86 -25.71 -14.02
CA THR A 662 -0.30 -26.46 -12.88
C THR A 662 0.98 -25.82 -12.35
N VAL A 663 1.03 -25.60 -11.03
CA VAL A 663 2.21 -25.22 -10.26
C VAL A 663 2.57 -26.40 -9.35
N THR A 664 3.86 -26.63 -9.09
CA THR A 664 4.34 -27.75 -8.26
C THR A 664 5.15 -27.25 -7.07
N ALA A 665 4.89 -27.79 -5.88
CA ALA A 665 5.65 -27.53 -4.66
C ALA A 665 6.03 -28.86 -3.97
N LYS A 666 7.10 -28.84 -3.17
CA LYS A 666 7.61 -30.03 -2.48
C LYS A 666 7.17 -30.05 -1.03
N LEU A 667 6.31 -30.98 -0.64
CA LEU A 667 5.88 -31.18 0.75
C LEU A 667 6.92 -32.02 1.51
N PRO A 668 7.60 -31.48 2.55
CA PRO A 668 8.51 -32.26 3.38
C PRO A 668 7.75 -33.24 4.29
N VAL A 669 8.28 -34.45 4.40
CA VAL A 669 7.76 -35.52 5.25
C VAL A 669 8.92 -36.22 5.97
N THR A 670 8.75 -36.56 7.24
CA THR A 670 9.70 -37.38 8.02
C THR A 670 9.00 -38.62 8.55
N GLY A 671 9.59 -39.81 8.36
CA GLY A 671 9.06 -41.08 8.87
C GLY A 671 9.15 -41.21 10.40
N PRO A 672 8.57 -42.29 10.97
CA PRO A 672 8.15 -43.51 10.29
C PRO A 672 6.72 -43.47 9.75
N GLY A 673 6.48 -44.06 8.59
CA GLY A 673 5.13 -44.32 8.08
C GLY A 673 4.94 -44.04 6.60
N CYS A 674 3.68 -44.19 6.16
CA CYS A 674 3.25 -44.15 4.76
C CYS A 674 2.29 -42.97 4.53
N VAL A 675 2.63 -42.07 3.61
CA VAL A 675 1.94 -40.77 3.38
C VAL A 675 1.48 -40.63 1.93
N TRP A 676 0.26 -40.12 1.71
CA TRP A 676 -0.29 -39.86 0.38
C TRP A 676 -1.27 -38.67 0.34
N ILE A 677 -1.48 -38.14 -0.87
CA ILE A 677 -2.35 -37.00 -1.19
C ILE A 677 -3.18 -37.37 -2.43
N GLU A 678 -4.46 -37.64 -2.22
CA GLU A 678 -5.40 -37.94 -3.30
C GLU A 678 -5.80 -36.65 -4.03
N LYS A 679 -6.07 -36.74 -5.33
CA LYS A 679 -6.45 -35.56 -6.12
C LYS A 679 -7.86 -35.10 -5.76
N ALA A 680 -7.97 -33.92 -5.15
CA ALA A 680 -9.22 -33.36 -4.66
C ALA A 680 -9.33 -31.85 -4.93
N THR A 681 -10.52 -31.29 -4.70
CA THR A 681 -10.71 -29.84 -4.57
C THR A 681 -10.27 -29.42 -3.16
N PRO A 682 -9.35 -28.44 -2.99
CA PRO A 682 -9.00 -27.93 -1.66
C PRO A 682 -10.16 -27.17 -1.01
N ASP A 683 -10.14 -27.06 0.31
CA ASP A 683 -11.04 -26.17 1.06
C ASP A 683 -10.45 -24.76 1.06
N LEU A 684 -11.04 -23.85 0.27
CA LEU A 684 -10.48 -22.53 -0.02
C LEU A 684 -11.10 -21.45 0.86
N SER A 685 -10.26 -20.80 1.68
CA SER A 685 -10.63 -19.62 2.46
C SER A 685 -10.45 -18.33 1.65
N GLY A 686 -9.45 -18.24 0.77
CA GLY A 686 -9.24 -17.15 -0.19
C GLY A 686 -9.27 -17.68 -1.61
N ASN A 687 -10.10 -17.07 -2.47
CA ASN A 687 -10.37 -17.56 -3.82
C ASN A 687 -10.47 -16.38 -4.82
N PRO A 688 -9.42 -16.10 -5.62
CA PRO A 688 -9.38 -14.99 -6.57
C PRO A 688 -10.50 -15.02 -7.61
N ALA A 689 -10.95 -13.84 -8.05
CA ALA A 689 -12.07 -13.73 -8.96
C ALA A 689 -11.73 -14.35 -10.33
N GLY A 690 -12.58 -15.26 -10.80
CA GLY A 690 -12.46 -15.86 -12.14
C GLY A 690 -11.50 -17.05 -12.27
N VAL A 691 -10.80 -17.48 -11.21
CA VAL A 691 -9.79 -18.57 -11.27
C VAL A 691 -10.34 -19.93 -11.75
N GLY A 692 -11.66 -20.14 -11.66
CA GLY A 692 -12.34 -21.35 -12.08
C GLY A 692 -12.15 -22.52 -11.10
N ALA A 693 -12.16 -23.74 -11.62
CA ALA A 693 -11.89 -24.94 -10.83
C ALA A 693 -10.43 -24.99 -10.35
N VAL A 694 -10.25 -25.40 -9.09
CA VAL A 694 -8.95 -25.60 -8.45
C VAL A 694 -8.86 -27.05 -7.99
N THR A 695 -7.74 -27.72 -8.28
CA THR A 695 -7.46 -29.09 -7.78
C THR A 695 -6.05 -29.21 -7.26
N VAL A 696 -5.87 -30.03 -6.22
CA VAL A 696 -4.59 -30.32 -5.57
C VAL A 696 -4.39 -31.83 -5.42
N GLY A 697 -3.16 -32.32 -5.54
CA GLY A 697 -2.81 -33.75 -5.37
C GLY A 697 -1.35 -34.04 -5.66
N ALA A 698 -0.85 -35.25 -5.36
CA ALA A 698 0.53 -35.63 -5.68
C ALA A 698 0.70 -36.14 -7.13
N GLN A 699 1.86 -35.88 -7.76
CA GLN A 699 2.12 -36.25 -9.16
C GLN A 699 2.08 -37.76 -9.44
N ARG A 700 2.80 -38.56 -8.64
CA ARG A 700 2.94 -40.01 -8.83
C ARG A 700 3.20 -40.73 -7.51
N ASP A 701 4.31 -40.37 -6.88
CA ASP A 701 4.70 -40.93 -5.59
C ASP A 701 3.90 -40.17 -4.52
N GLY A 702 3.23 -40.92 -3.65
CA GLY A 702 2.21 -40.36 -2.75
C GLY A 702 0.85 -40.08 -3.40
N SER A 703 0.53 -40.54 -4.63
CA SER A 703 -0.77 -40.21 -5.26
C SER A 703 -1.98 -41.00 -4.73
N SER A 704 -1.74 -42.10 -4.01
CA SER A 704 -2.76 -42.96 -3.38
C SER A 704 -2.12 -43.82 -2.30
N ARG A 705 -2.91 -44.51 -1.48
CA ARG A 705 -2.41 -45.38 -0.40
C ARG A 705 -1.49 -46.49 -0.91
N GLU A 706 -1.75 -47.05 -2.10
CA GLU A 706 -0.93 -48.11 -2.72
C GLU A 706 0.41 -47.60 -3.27
N LYS A 707 0.50 -46.28 -3.50
CA LYS A 707 1.70 -45.59 -4.01
C LYS A 707 2.27 -44.62 -2.96
N CYS A 708 1.95 -44.80 -1.69
CA CYS A 708 2.33 -43.86 -0.66
C CYS A 708 3.86 -43.72 -0.54
N LEU A 709 4.32 -42.54 -0.14
CA LEU A 709 5.70 -42.35 0.27
C LEU A 709 5.87 -43.04 1.63
N ASN A 710 6.52 -44.20 1.64
CA ASN A 710 6.86 -44.94 2.85
C ASN A 710 8.28 -44.59 3.33
N LEU A 711 8.42 -44.25 4.60
CA LEU A 711 9.67 -43.81 5.23
C LEU A 711 9.94 -44.59 6.52
N ASP A 712 11.19 -44.98 6.75
CA ASP A 712 11.65 -45.51 8.03
C ASP A 712 11.73 -44.40 9.10
N ASP A 713 11.89 -44.79 10.36
CA ASP A 713 12.01 -43.87 11.50
C ASP A 713 13.15 -42.85 11.31
N GLY A 714 12.84 -41.57 11.51
CA GLY A 714 13.76 -40.45 11.33
C GLY A 714 14.25 -40.21 9.90
N LYS A 715 13.67 -40.85 8.87
CA LYS A 715 14.03 -40.60 7.46
C LYS A 715 13.21 -39.47 6.86
N ASN A 716 13.89 -38.52 6.24
CA ASN A 716 13.26 -37.43 5.49
C ASN A 716 12.96 -37.85 4.04
N GLY A 717 11.83 -37.40 3.51
CA GLY A 717 11.42 -37.51 2.12
C GLY A 717 10.58 -36.30 1.70
N THR A 718 10.16 -36.28 0.44
CA THR A 718 9.31 -35.20 -0.11
C THR A 718 8.26 -35.77 -1.05
N ILE A 719 7.04 -35.23 -0.99
CA ILE A 719 5.98 -35.47 -1.99
C ILE A 719 5.91 -34.27 -2.93
N ASP A 720 5.99 -34.51 -4.24
CA ASP A 720 5.80 -33.47 -5.25
C ASP A 720 4.29 -33.26 -5.47
N VAL A 721 3.78 -32.14 -4.96
CA VAL A 721 2.37 -31.76 -4.95
C VAL A 721 2.09 -30.80 -6.10
N GLU A 722 1.06 -31.09 -6.89
CA GLU A 722 0.53 -30.21 -7.93
C GLU A 722 -0.70 -29.45 -7.42
N LEU A 723 -0.75 -28.16 -7.73
CA LEU A 723 -1.92 -27.30 -7.61
C LEU A 723 -2.25 -26.76 -9.00
N THR A 724 -3.45 -27.05 -9.50
CA THR A 724 -3.90 -26.66 -10.85
C THR A 724 -5.05 -25.68 -10.78
N THR A 725 -4.93 -24.55 -11.49
CA THR A 725 -6.00 -23.57 -11.73
C THR A 725 -6.51 -23.63 -13.17
N GLU A 726 -7.80 -23.39 -13.37
CA GLU A 726 -8.44 -23.41 -14.69
C GLU A 726 -8.14 -22.14 -15.51
N ASN A 727 -8.20 -20.96 -14.88
CA ASN A 727 -8.10 -19.65 -15.53
C ASN A 727 -7.05 -18.74 -14.89
N GLU A 728 -6.64 -17.71 -15.63
CA GLU A 728 -5.82 -16.63 -15.11
C GLU A 728 -6.64 -15.69 -14.22
N ALA A 729 -6.14 -15.40 -13.03
CA ALA A 729 -6.76 -14.50 -12.06
C ALA A 729 -5.69 -13.60 -11.40
N LYS A 730 -6.14 -12.62 -10.61
CA LYS A 730 -5.30 -11.77 -9.76
C LYS A 730 -5.75 -11.93 -8.31
N GLY A 731 -4.84 -12.24 -7.39
CA GLY A 731 -5.14 -12.39 -5.95
C GLY A 731 -4.44 -13.59 -5.31
N ALA A 732 -4.57 -13.74 -3.99
CA ALA A 732 -4.08 -14.92 -3.29
C ALA A 732 -5.12 -16.04 -3.29
N LEU A 733 -4.67 -17.24 -3.64
CA LEU A 733 -5.38 -18.49 -3.41
C LEU A 733 -4.87 -19.09 -2.10
N THR A 734 -5.75 -19.21 -1.11
CA THR A 734 -5.42 -19.69 0.25
C THR A 734 -6.46 -20.68 0.73
N GLY A 735 -6.03 -21.66 1.52
CA GLY A 735 -6.93 -22.72 1.98
C GLY A 735 -6.19 -23.88 2.63
N THR A 736 -6.83 -25.03 2.68
CA THR A 736 -6.23 -26.29 3.15
C THR A 736 -6.50 -27.45 2.19
N PHE A 737 -5.61 -28.45 2.24
CA PHE A 737 -5.80 -29.73 1.57
C PHE A 737 -5.47 -30.88 2.52
N VAL A 738 -6.09 -32.04 2.29
CA VAL A 738 -5.93 -33.21 3.16
C VAL A 738 -4.72 -34.02 2.71
N VAL A 739 -3.82 -34.28 3.66
CA VAL A 739 -2.76 -35.27 3.53
C VAL A 739 -3.10 -36.45 4.44
N SER A 740 -3.08 -37.65 3.88
CA SER A 740 -3.42 -38.89 4.58
C SER A 740 -2.15 -39.64 4.97
N SER A 741 -2.16 -40.25 6.15
CA SER A 741 -1.02 -41.00 6.68
C SER A 741 -1.43 -42.23 7.48
N VAL A 742 -0.52 -43.21 7.55
CA VAL A 742 -0.61 -44.35 8.49
C VAL A 742 0.74 -44.59 9.15
N SER A 743 0.70 -45.05 10.41
CA SER A 743 1.85 -45.58 11.13
C SER A 743 2.22 -46.98 10.64
N ASN A 744 3.51 -47.32 10.68
CA ASN A 744 3.99 -48.68 10.41
C ASN A 744 3.45 -49.71 11.42
N ASP A 745 3.21 -49.31 12.68
CA ASP A 745 2.71 -50.17 13.76
C ASP A 745 1.17 -50.28 13.78
N ALA A 746 0.47 -49.38 13.08
CA ALA A 746 -0.98 -49.33 13.01
C ALA A 746 -1.48 -49.02 11.58
N PRO A 747 -1.17 -49.87 10.58
CA PRO A 747 -1.41 -49.58 9.17
C PRO A 747 -2.89 -49.41 8.80
N ASP A 748 -3.82 -49.90 9.63
CA ASP A 748 -5.27 -49.76 9.44
C ASP A 748 -5.85 -48.44 9.97
N LYS A 749 -5.07 -47.66 10.74
CA LYS A 749 -5.51 -46.37 11.30
C LYS A 749 -5.01 -45.22 10.44
N VAL A 750 -5.87 -44.73 9.56
CA VAL A 750 -5.59 -43.54 8.75
C VAL A 750 -5.77 -42.28 9.59
N VAL A 751 -4.76 -41.39 9.56
CA VAL A 751 -4.81 -40.04 10.12
C VAL A 751 -4.75 -39.04 8.98
N ASN A 752 -5.75 -38.16 8.94
CA ASN A 752 -5.85 -37.06 7.99
C ASN A 752 -5.35 -35.78 8.66
N GLN A 753 -4.40 -35.10 8.03
CA GLN A 753 -3.88 -33.80 8.44
C GLN A 753 -4.25 -32.77 7.38
N ASN A 754 -4.81 -31.63 7.81
CA ASN A 754 -4.99 -30.48 6.93
C ASN A 754 -3.66 -29.73 6.82
N VAL A 755 -3.18 -29.52 5.59
CA VAL A 755 -2.00 -28.73 5.28
C VAL A 755 -2.45 -27.42 4.64
N ASN A 756 -1.97 -26.30 5.17
CA ASN A 756 -2.26 -24.97 4.64
C ASN A 756 -1.60 -24.80 3.25
N LEU A 757 -2.31 -24.22 2.28
CA LEU A 757 -1.76 -23.89 0.97
C LEU A 757 -1.80 -22.38 0.71
N THR A 758 -0.78 -21.89 0.02
CA THR A 758 -0.71 -20.52 -0.50
C THR A 758 -0.23 -20.51 -1.95
N LEU A 759 -0.85 -19.68 -2.79
CA LEU A 759 -0.38 -19.37 -4.15
C LEU A 759 -0.81 -17.93 -4.50
N GLU A 760 0.14 -17.07 -4.86
CA GLU A 760 -0.14 -15.74 -5.37
C GLU A 760 -0.34 -15.79 -6.89
N LEU A 761 -1.51 -15.37 -7.37
CA LEU A 761 -1.81 -15.24 -8.79
C LEU A 761 -1.64 -13.79 -9.23
N THR A 762 -0.77 -13.60 -10.23
CA THR A 762 -0.51 -12.32 -10.87
C THR A 762 -1.05 -12.33 -12.30
N LYS A 763 -1.66 -11.23 -12.74
CA LYS A 763 -2.10 -11.10 -14.13
C LYS A 763 -0.95 -10.54 -14.96
N SER A 764 -0.35 -11.34 -15.83
CA SER A 764 0.65 -10.83 -16.78
C SER A 764 0.00 -9.83 -17.75
N LEU A 765 0.73 -8.79 -18.17
CA LEU A 765 0.26 -7.93 -19.26
C LEU A 765 0.23 -8.76 -20.55
N ASP A 766 -0.90 -8.74 -21.25
CA ASP A 766 -1.00 -9.29 -22.60
C ASP A 766 0.01 -8.58 -23.50
N THR A 767 1.13 -9.28 -23.71
CA THR A 767 2.32 -8.76 -24.35
C THR A 767 2.04 -8.51 -25.85
N GLN A 768 1.11 -9.25 -26.46
CA GLN A 768 0.71 -8.99 -27.87
C GLN A 768 -0.05 -7.68 -27.98
N THR A 769 -1.07 -7.47 -27.13
CA THR A 769 -1.87 -6.24 -27.16
C THR A 769 -1.05 -5.00 -26.78
N PHE A 770 -0.12 -5.11 -25.82
CA PHE A 770 0.82 -4.03 -25.49
C PHE A 770 1.70 -3.64 -26.70
N TRP A 771 2.39 -4.60 -27.32
CA TRP A 771 3.28 -4.29 -28.46
C TRP A 771 2.51 -3.80 -29.69
N LEU A 772 1.31 -4.33 -29.98
CA LEU A 772 0.45 -3.83 -31.06
C LEU A 772 0.03 -2.38 -30.81
N THR A 773 -0.35 -2.04 -29.57
CA THR A 773 -0.77 -0.69 -29.19
C THR A 773 0.40 0.29 -29.24
N LEU A 774 1.58 -0.11 -28.76
CA LEU A 774 2.81 0.68 -28.82
C LEU A 774 3.26 0.94 -30.26
N LEU A 775 3.22 -0.07 -31.13
CA LEU A 775 3.52 0.08 -32.56
C LEU A 775 2.53 1.01 -33.26
N LEU A 776 1.23 0.89 -32.95
CA LEU A 776 0.20 1.76 -33.52
C LEU A 776 0.38 3.22 -33.06
N ALA A 777 0.66 3.45 -31.77
CA ALA A 777 0.95 4.77 -31.22
C ALA A 777 2.22 5.38 -31.83
N LEU A 778 3.28 4.58 -32.04
CA LEU A 778 4.52 5.03 -32.69
C LEU A 778 4.33 5.33 -34.18
N LEU A 779 3.47 4.60 -34.88
CA LEU A 779 3.14 4.90 -36.28
C LEU A 779 2.27 6.14 -36.44
N LEU A 780 1.31 6.37 -35.55
CA LEU A 780 0.39 7.51 -35.62
C LEU A 780 0.99 8.81 -35.05
N GLY A 781 1.73 8.73 -33.94
CA GLY A 781 2.28 9.89 -33.21
C GLY A 781 3.34 10.64 -34.02
N PRO A 782 4.60 10.18 -34.09
CA PRO A 782 5.65 10.83 -34.88
C PRO A 782 5.51 10.59 -36.40
N GLY A 783 4.87 9.49 -36.84
CA GLY A 783 4.75 9.17 -38.26
C GLY A 783 3.88 10.16 -39.06
N LEU A 784 2.78 10.64 -38.49
CA LEU A 784 1.85 11.55 -39.18
C LEU A 784 2.46 12.95 -39.42
N PRO A 785 3.11 13.63 -38.45
CA PRO A 785 3.84 14.88 -38.69
C PRO A 785 4.97 14.74 -39.72
N LEU A 786 5.74 13.64 -39.67
CA LEU A 786 6.80 13.39 -40.65
C LEU A 786 6.26 13.24 -42.07
N LEU A 787 5.13 12.54 -42.24
CA LEU A 787 4.45 12.40 -43.53
C LEU A 787 3.96 13.77 -44.05
N LEU A 788 3.39 14.61 -43.18
CA LEU A 788 2.98 15.97 -43.54
C LEU A 788 4.17 16.86 -43.96
N LEU A 789 5.30 16.78 -43.27
CA LEU A 789 6.53 17.49 -43.66
C LEU A 789 7.05 17.04 -45.03
N TYR A 790 7.07 15.73 -45.31
CA TYR A 790 7.45 15.21 -46.62
C TYR A 790 6.48 15.63 -47.73
N ALA A 791 5.17 15.68 -47.46
CA ALA A 791 4.17 16.16 -48.41
C ALA A 791 4.35 17.65 -48.71
N ALA A 792 4.55 18.49 -47.69
CA ALA A 792 4.84 19.91 -47.85
C ALA A 792 6.13 20.14 -48.68
N LYS A 793 7.19 19.38 -48.38
CA LYS A 793 8.45 19.43 -49.12
C LYS A 793 8.33 18.99 -50.57
N TRP A 794 7.50 17.98 -50.86
CA TRP A 794 7.19 17.59 -52.23
C TRP A 794 6.43 18.67 -52.98
N LEU A 795 5.51 19.39 -52.32
CA LEU A 795 4.77 20.50 -52.92
C LEU A 795 5.70 21.67 -53.30
N THR A 796 6.66 22.03 -52.43
CA THR A 796 7.56 23.19 -52.59
C THR A 796 8.80 22.93 -53.45
N ALA A 797 9.28 21.68 -53.57
CA ALA A 797 10.44 21.34 -54.38
C ALA A 797 10.18 21.50 -55.90
N ARG A 798 10.33 22.73 -56.40
CA ARG A 798 10.18 23.15 -57.81
C ARG A 798 11.25 24.18 -58.18
N ILE A 799 11.66 24.19 -59.44
CA ILE A 799 12.52 25.23 -60.02
C ILE A 799 11.70 26.52 -60.13
N PRO A 800 12.17 27.68 -59.60
CA PRO A 800 11.44 28.94 -59.66
C PRO A 800 11.16 29.43 -61.09
N ALA A 801 10.00 30.05 -61.31
CA ALA A 801 9.60 30.63 -62.60
C ALA A 801 10.30 31.96 -62.86
N GLN A 802 11.60 31.92 -63.17
CA GLN A 802 12.42 33.08 -63.51
C GLN A 802 13.11 32.87 -64.87
N PRO A 803 13.20 33.88 -65.74
CA PRO A 803 13.89 33.77 -67.03
C PRO A 803 15.31 33.24 -66.87
N LEU A 804 15.60 32.14 -67.57
CA LEU A 804 16.89 31.47 -67.58
C LEU A 804 17.46 31.53 -68.99
N LEU A 805 18.67 32.01 -69.12
CA LEU A 805 19.47 31.94 -70.35
C LEU A 805 20.48 30.82 -70.17
N ALA A 806 20.69 29.99 -71.19
CA ALA A 806 21.68 28.92 -71.10
C ALA A 806 22.42 28.71 -72.41
N VAL A 807 23.68 28.29 -72.30
CA VAL A 807 24.54 27.95 -73.44
C VAL A 807 25.34 26.70 -73.11
N GLU A 808 25.51 25.82 -74.10
CA GLU A 808 26.34 24.62 -74.00
C GLU A 808 27.61 24.84 -74.84
N ILE A 809 28.76 24.79 -74.17
CA ILE A 809 30.06 25.14 -74.76
C ILE A 809 30.98 23.90 -74.69
N PRO A 810 31.49 23.39 -75.83
CA PRO A 810 32.52 22.37 -75.81
C PRO A 810 33.85 23.00 -75.35
N VAL A 811 34.55 22.30 -74.47
CA VAL A 811 35.82 22.74 -73.87
C VAL A 811 36.83 21.60 -73.83
N MET A 812 38.11 21.99 -73.76
CA MET A 812 39.26 21.10 -73.63
C MET A 812 40.12 21.59 -72.46
N ILE A 813 40.74 20.69 -71.72
CA ILE A 813 41.68 21.04 -70.64
C ILE A 813 43.08 20.65 -71.09
N ASP A 814 43.94 21.65 -71.28
CA ASP A 814 45.37 21.46 -71.54
C ASP A 814 46.19 22.09 -70.42
N ALA A 815 47.18 21.36 -69.90
CA ALA A 815 48.03 21.75 -68.77
C ALA A 815 47.29 22.37 -67.55
N GLY A 816 46.03 21.99 -67.31
CA GLY A 816 45.18 22.55 -66.24
C GLY A 816 44.45 23.86 -66.58
N THR A 817 44.58 24.37 -67.81
CA THR A 817 43.85 25.53 -68.33
C THR A 817 42.64 25.08 -69.13
N VAL A 818 41.48 25.71 -68.91
CA VAL A 818 40.28 25.47 -69.72
C VAL A 818 40.37 26.26 -71.02
N LEU A 819 40.31 25.56 -72.14
CA LEU A 819 40.34 26.10 -73.50
C LEU A 819 38.98 25.96 -74.20
N ARG A 820 38.63 26.95 -75.01
CA ARG A 820 37.50 26.94 -75.94
C ARG A 820 38.00 27.31 -77.32
N ASP A 821 37.83 26.40 -78.28
CA ASP A 821 38.33 26.54 -79.67
C ASP A 821 39.86 26.80 -79.77
N GLY A 822 40.63 26.41 -78.75
CA GLY A 822 42.09 26.59 -78.67
C GLY A 822 42.57 27.79 -77.84
N GLU A 823 41.67 28.71 -77.48
CA GLU A 823 41.97 29.90 -76.67
C GLU A 823 41.51 29.73 -75.21
N PRO A 824 42.09 30.46 -74.23
CA PRO A 824 41.62 30.46 -72.85
C PRO A 824 40.11 30.76 -72.73
N PHE A 825 39.42 30.04 -71.85
CA PHE A 825 37.96 30.12 -71.73
C PHE A 825 37.47 31.53 -71.36
N ALA A 826 36.70 32.12 -72.26
CA ALA A 826 35.96 33.36 -72.04
C ALA A 826 34.55 33.26 -72.67
N LEU A 827 33.62 34.03 -72.11
CA LEU A 827 32.29 34.23 -72.71
C LEU A 827 32.39 35.26 -73.84
N ARG A 828 31.66 35.00 -74.92
CA ARG A 828 31.55 35.84 -76.11
C ARG A 828 30.21 36.58 -76.06
N GLU A 829 30.11 37.74 -76.71
CA GLU A 829 28.89 38.57 -76.71
C GLU A 829 27.60 37.86 -77.18
N ARG A 830 27.75 36.79 -77.99
CA ARG A 830 26.67 35.94 -78.50
C ARG A 830 26.34 34.71 -77.64
N ASP A 831 27.03 34.51 -76.51
CA ASP A 831 26.69 33.45 -75.56
C ASP A 831 25.57 33.92 -74.62
N LEU A 832 24.76 32.98 -74.12
CA LEU A 832 23.65 33.28 -73.20
C LEU A 832 22.67 34.33 -73.75
N VAL A 833 22.32 34.20 -75.03
CA VAL A 833 21.26 35.00 -75.69
C VAL A 833 19.94 34.22 -75.83
N ASP A 834 20.01 32.90 -75.86
CA ASP A 834 18.85 32.02 -76.02
C ASP A 834 18.15 31.73 -74.67
N PRO A 835 16.83 32.02 -74.55
CA PRO A 835 16.06 31.69 -73.35
C PRO A 835 15.66 30.22 -73.32
N VAL A 836 15.80 29.59 -72.15
CA VAL A 836 15.40 28.19 -71.93
C VAL A 836 13.88 28.05 -71.89
N PRO A 837 13.25 27.29 -72.81
CA PRO A 837 11.80 27.10 -72.81
C PRO A 837 11.29 26.33 -71.58
N GLY A 838 10.02 26.56 -71.22
CA GLY A 838 9.31 25.79 -70.19
C GLY A 838 9.32 26.39 -68.77
N LEU A 839 10.02 27.51 -68.55
CA LEU A 839 10.15 28.19 -67.25
C LEU A 839 9.06 29.23 -66.93
N HIS A 840 7.97 29.27 -67.71
CA HIS A 840 6.83 30.19 -67.52
C HIS A 840 6.02 29.95 -66.23
N LYS A 841 6.27 28.83 -65.53
CA LYS A 841 5.65 28.45 -64.25
C LYS A 841 6.62 27.55 -63.47
N PRO A 842 6.50 27.44 -62.13
CA PRO A 842 7.44 26.63 -61.35
C PRO A 842 7.35 25.15 -61.74
N THR A 843 8.45 24.60 -62.26
CA THR A 843 8.50 23.26 -62.85
C THR A 843 9.33 22.28 -62.02
N ARG A 844 9.02 21.00 -62.11
CA ARG A 844 9.83 19.91 -61.51
C ARG A 844 10.80 19.26 -62.49
N ARG A 845 10.67 19.56 -63.78
CA ARG A 845 11.60 19.13 -64.84
C ARG A 845 11.85 20.26 -65.83
N LEU A 846 13.09 20.39 -66.29
CA LEU A 846 13.51 21.41 -67.24
C LEU A 846 14.62 20.85 -68.13
N ARG A 847 14.51 20.99 -69.44
CA ARG A 847 15.60 20.64 -70.36
C ARG A 847 16.49 21.86 -70.59
N VAL A 848 17.80 21.69 -70.41
CA VAL A 848 18.81 22.74 -70.59
C VAL A 848 19.92 22.16 -71.45
N GLY A 849 20.08 22.66 -72.68
CA GLY A 849 21.00 22.06 -73.66
C GLY A 849 20.70 20.56 -73.89
N SER A 850 21.76 19.75 -73.83
CA SER A 850 21.73 18.30 -73.99
C SER A 850 21.09 17.53 -72.83
N ILE A 851 20.92 18.13 -71.64
CA ILE A 851 20.49 17.43 -70.41
C ILE A 851 19.06 17.79 -69.95
N GLU A 852 18.42 16.87 -69.24
CA GLU A 852 17.19 17.12 -68.47
C GLU A 852 17.53 17.26 -66.98
N LEU A 853 17.03 18.30 -66.33
CA LEU A 853 17.16 18.58 -64.90
C LEU A 853 15.85 18.23 -64.19
N ALA A 854 15.91 17.52 -63.06
CA ALA A 854 14.75 17.11 -62.28
C ALA A 854 14.88 17.44 -60.78
N THR A 855 13.79 17.85 -60.14
CA THR A 855 13.76 18.16 -58.70
C THR A 855 13.54 16.92 -57.83
N HIS A 856 14.22 16.88 -56.68
CA HIS A 856 14.18 15.82 -55.69
C HIS A 856 14.07 16.40 -54.27
N ILE A 857 13.40 15.67 -53.36
CA ILE A 857 13.22 16.08 -51.96
C ILE A 857 14.31 15.58 -51.00
N GLY A 858 15.09 14.55 -51.36
CA GLY A 858 16.12 13.99 -50.49
C GLY A 858 15.58 13.16 -49.32
N ARG A 859 16.48 12.69 -48.44
CA ARG A 859 16.22 11.73 -47.34
C ARG A 859 15.96 12.36 -45.96
N SER A 860 16.15 13.67 -45.82
CA SER A 860 15.83 14.40 -44.57
C SER A 860 14.53 15.19 -44.77
N PRO A 861 13.58 15.15 -43.82
CA PRO A 861 12.37 15.96 -43.88
C PRO A 861 12.66 17.46 -43.63
N PHE A 862 13.78 17.79 -42.97
CA PHE A 862 14.10 19.16 -42.52
C PHE A 862 14.96 19.97 -43.50
N GLY A 863 15.72 19.32 -44.39
CA GLY A 863 16.53 20.03 -45.40
C GLY A 863 15.73 20.64 -46.55
N SER A 864 16.38 21.34 -47.48
CA SER A 864 15.76 21.80 -48.73
C SER A 864 15.65 20.68 -49.80
N GLY A 865 14.89 20.94 -50.87
CA GLY A 865 14.95 20.14 -52.10
C GLY A 865 16.16 20.50 -52.96
N TYR A 866 16.52 19.64 -53.90
CA TYR A 866 17.62 19.86 -54.85
C TYR A 866 17.21 19.48 -56.27
N VAL A 867 17.96 19.96 -57.26
CA VAL A 867 17.88 19.54 -58.67
C VAL A 867 19.01 18.56 -58.95
N ALA A 868 18.76 17.54 -59.75
CA ALA A 868 19.80 16.68 -60.30
C ALA A 868 19.66 16.53 -61.82
N ALA A 869 20.78 16.34 -62.51
CA ALA A 869 20.75 15.85 -63.88
C ALA A 869 20.07 14.47 -63.92
N GLN A 870 19.09 14.32 -64.80
CA GLN A 870 18.36 13.08 -65.03
C GLN A 870 19.15 12.17 -65.98
N LYS A 871 18.96 10.85 -65.82
CA LYS A 871 19.76 9.73 -66.34
C LYS A 871 20.17 9.84 -67.83
N THR A 872 21.24 10.58 -68.11
CA THR A 872 22.05 10.50 -69.32
C THR A 872 23.13 9.42 -69.17
N MET A 873 23.73 8.98 -70.27
CA MET A 873 24.95 8.14 -70.25
C MET A 873 26.23 8.96 -69.95
N LEU A 874 26.05 10.22 -69.52
CA LEU A 874 27.09 11.23 -69.38
C LEU A 874 27.37 11.45 -67.89
N LEU A 875 28.65 11.46 -67.53
CA LEU A 875 29.12 11.84 -66.20
C LEU A 875 28.93 13.35 -66.04
N SER A 876 28.41 13.81 -64.90
CA SER A 876 28.20 15.25 -64.70
C SER A 876 28.36 15.72 -63.25
N ALA A 877 28.88 16.94 -63.10
CA ALA A 877 29.05 17.67 -61.85
C ALA A 877 28.65 19.13 -62.05
N SER A 878 28.26 19.80 -60.98
CA SER A 878 27.90 21.21 -60.98
C SER A 878 28.98 22.11 -60.37
N SER A 879 28.74 23.41 -60.42
CA SER A 879 29.45 24.44 -59.66
C SER A 879 29.21 24.39 -58.14
N GLU A 880 28.42 23.46 -57.60
CA GLU A 880 27.95 23.46 -56.21
C GLU A 880 28.62 22.39 -55.35
N THR A 881 28.34 22.40 -54.04
CA THR A 881 28.85 21.38 -53.11
C THR A 881 27.69 20.71 -52.35
N PRO A 882 27.55 19.38 -52.39
CA PRO A 882 28.29 18.43 -53.22
C PRO A 882 27.93 18.56 -54.70
N ALA A 883 28.93 18.47 -55.58
CA ALA A 883 28.83 18.77 -57.00
C ALA A 883 28.04 17.72 -57.81
N SER A 884 28.03 16.47 -57.34
CA SER A 884 27.37 15.35 -57.99
C SER A 884 26.62 14.45 -56.98
N ILE A 885 25.77 13.55 -57.48
CA ILE A 885 25.01 12.60 -56.66
C ILE A 885 24.78 11.25 -57.36
N GLY A 886 25.07 10.17 -56.63
CA GLY A 886 24.87 8.78 -57.05
C GLY A 886 26.00 8.22 -57.90
N SER A 887 25.84 6.97 -58.33
CA SER A 887 26.74 6.30 -59.27
C SER A 887 25.91 5.77 -60.45
N PRO A 888 26.22 6.14 -61.72
CA PRO A 888 27.24 7.12 -62.12
C PRO A 888 26.94 8.55 -61.59
N PRO A 889 27.97 9.41 -61.45
CA PRO A 889 27.83 10.76 -60.92
C PRO A 889 26.97 11.66 -61.82
N ARG A 890 25.97 12.29 -61.22
CA ARG A 890 25.04 13.23 -61.88
C ARG A 890 25.09 14.57 -61.19
N ALA A 891 25.15 15.67 -61.94
CA ALA A 891 25.28 17.02 -61.39
C ALA A 891 24.15 17.34 -60.40
N ARG A 892 24.49 17.88 -59.23
CA ARG A 892 23.52 18.27 -58.19
C ARG A 892 23.51 19.79 -58.03
N LEU A 893 22.34 20.40 -57.98
CA LEU A 893 22.14 21.85 -57.86
C LEU A 893 21.08 22.18 -56.79
N PRO A 894 21.04 23.41 -56.26
CA PRO A 894 19.87 23.92 -55.55
C PRO A 894 18.65 24.04 -56.50
N LEU A 895 17.46 24.28 -55.93
CA LEU A 895 16.25 24.52 -56.72
C LEU A 895 16.36 25.79 -57.59
N ALA A 896 17.10 26.80 -57.13
CA ALA A 896 17.45 27.99 -57.91
C ALA A 896 18.71 27.71 -58.75
N ILE A 897 18.52 27.17 -59.95
CA ILE A 897 19.60 26.77 -60.88
C ILE A 897 20.28 27.95 -61.62
N HIS A 898 19.79 29.18 -61.40
CA HIS A 898 20.30 30.39 -62.04
C HIS A 898 21.70 30.76 -61.50
N ASN A 899 22.55 31.27 -62.40
CA ASN A 899 23.95 31.65 -62.12
C ASN A 899 24.79 30.45 -61.64
N LYS A 900 24.61 29.30 -62.30
CA LYS A 900 25.30 28.04 -62.05
C LYS A 900 25.81 27.44 -63.36
N TRP A 901 26.76 26.52 -63.25
CA TRP A 901 27.26 25.78 -64.41
C TRP A 901 27.31 24.29 -64.11
N ILE A 902 27.21 23.47 -65.17
CA ILE A 902 27.29 22.02 -65.13
C ILE A 902 28.34 21.58 -66.14
N VAL A 903 29.32 20.79 -65.71
CA VAL A 903 30.17 20.01 -66.61
C VAL A 903 29.51 18.67 -66.93
N VAL A 904 29.58 18.30 -68.21
CA VAL A 904 29.07 17.06 -68.77
C VAL A 904 30.19 16.39 -69.56
N SER A 905 30.41 15.10 -69.34
CA SER A 905 31.47 14.32 -69.98
C SER A 905 30.96 12.95 -70.40
N ASP A 906 31.08 12.61 -71.67
CA ASP A 906 30.86 11.25 -72.14
C ASP A 906 32.11 10.40 -71.87
N PRO A 907 32.01 9.16 -71.34
CA PRO A 907 33.15 8.24 -71.21
C PRO A 907 33.84 7.91 -72.55
N SER A 908 33.16 8.06 -73.69
CA SER A 908 33.73 7.88 -75.03
C SER A 908 34.55 9.07 -75.54
N TRP A 909 34.50 10.22 -74.86
CA TRP A 909 35.31 11.39 -75.21
C TRP A 909 36.71 11.31 -74.59
N ALA A 910 37.70 11.83 -75.32
CA ALA A 910 39.08 11.97 -74.85
C ALA A 910 39.16 12.62 -73.45
N PRO A 911 40.11 12.22 -72.56
CA PRO A 911 40.13 12.54 -71.13
C PRO A 911 40.09 14.03 -70.79
N ASP A 912 40.62 14.85 -71.70
CA ASP A 912 40.74 16.30 -71.71
C ASP A 912 39.46 17.04 -72.12
N ARG A 913 38.48 16.37 -72.75
CA ARG A 913 37.31 17.03 -73.36
C ARG A 913 36.06 16.97 -72.47
N ALA A 914 35.29 18.05 -72.47
CA ALA A 914 33.98 18.11 -71.84
C ALA A 914 33.04 19.09 -72.56
N ALA A 915 31.77 19.08 -72.19
CA ALA A 915 30.83 20.16 -72.50
C ALA A 915 30.44 20.86 -71.19
N VAL A 916 30.38 22.18 -71.18
CA VAL A 916 29.90 22.95 -70.03
C VAL A 916 28.63 23.69 -70.39
N ILE A 917 27.59 23.44 -69.60
CA ILE A 917 26.30 24.12 -69.69
C ILE A 917 26.31 25.24 -68.67
N LEU A 918 26.43 26.48 -69.14
CA LEU A 918 26.31 27.67 -68.31
C LEU A 918 24.86 28.12 -68.25
N MET A 919 24.39 28.52 -67.06
CA MET A 919 23.01 28.94 -66.83
C MET A 919 23.01 30.26 -66.04
N THR A 920 22.41 31.31 -66.59
CA THR A 920 22.31 32.62 -65.94
C THR A 920 20.86 33.11 -65.88
N SER A 921 20.56 34.02 -64.96
CA SER A 921 19.31 34.78 -65.03
C SER A 921 19.29 35.68 -66.27
N GLY A 922 18.09 35.97 -66.77
CA GLY A 922 17.89 37.01 -67.79
C GLY A 922 18.31 38.42 -67.35
N MET A 923 18.58 38.62 -66.05
CA MET A 923 19.02 39.90 -65.47
C MET A 923 20.49 39.89 -65.01
N THR A 924 21.28 38.87 -65.35
CA THR A 924 22.69 38.75 -64.94
C THR A 924 23.57 39.69 -65.77
N ASP A 925 24.21 40.66 -65.09
CA ASP A 925 25.14 41.64 -65.70
C ASP A 925 26.47 41.02 -66.17
N GLN A 926 27.28 41.82 -66.88
CA GLN A 926 28.55 41.35 -67.43
C GLN A 926 29.56 40.96 -66.33
N THR A 927 29.66 41.74 -65.26
CA THR A 927 30.54 41.45 -64.12
C THR A 927 30.24 40.09 -63.48
N GLN A 928 28.97 39.74 -63.34
CA GLN A 928 28.54 38.43 -62.84
C GLN A 928 28.78 37.31 -63.86
N ARG A 929 28.60 37.56 -65.16
CA ARG A 929 28.93 36.59 -66.23
C ARG A 929 30.44 36.27 -66.21
N ASP A 930 31.29 37.29 -66.11
CA ASP A 930 32.75 37.14 -66.04
C ASP A 930 33.18 36.43 -64.74
N ALA A 931 32.52 36.72 -63.60
CA ALA A 931 32.76 36.01 -62.35
C ALA A 931 32.41 34.51 -62.42
N ILE A 932 31.30 34.16 -63.08
CA ILE A 932 30.89 32.77 -63.31
C ILE A 932 31.88 32.06 -64.26
N ALA A 933 32.32 32.74 -65.33
CA ALA A 933 33.33 32.22 -66.25
C ALA A 933 34.69 31.99 -65.55
N GLY A 934 35.09 32.89 -64.66
CA GLY A 934 36.29 32.75 -63.83
C GLY A 934 36.19 31.63 -62.78
N ASP A 935 35.01 31.40 -62.19
CA ASP A 935 34.77 30.26 -61.30
C ASP A 935 34.91 28.92 -62.05
N LEU A 936 34.26 28.82 -63.21
CA LEU A 936 34.35 27.68 -64.12
C LEU A 936 35.80 27.41 -64.50
N ALA A 937 36.53 28.41 -65.01
CA ALA A 937 37.91 28.24 -65.47
C ALA A 937 38.85 27.73 -64.36
N ARG A 938 38.62 28.13 -63.10
CA ARG A 938 39.41 27.68 -61.94
C ARG A 938 39.06 26.27 -61.45
N ARG A 939 37.78 25.91 -61.44
CA ARG A 939 37.29 24.69 -60.75
C ARG A 939 37.03 23.50 -61.68
N LEU A 940 36.76 23.76 -62.95
CA LEU A 940 36.46 22.72 -63.94
C LEU A 940 37.56 21.65 -64.09
N PRO A 941 38.87 21.98 -64.14
CA PRO A 941 39.91 20.96 -64.33
C PRO A 941 39.92 19.90 -63.22
N ALA A 942 39.80 20.32 -61.96
CA ALA A 942 39.72 19.42 -60.81
C ALA A 942 38.43 18.59 -60.81
N LEU A 943 37.28 19.23 -61.07
CA LEU A 943 35.98 18.56 -61.10
C LEU A 943 35.85 17.54 -62.24
N LEU A 944 36.45 17.78 -63.41
CA LEU A 944 36.46 16.79 -64.50
C LEU A 944 37.36 15.59 -64.16
N ALA A 945 38.51 15.83 -63.52
CA ALA A 945 39.40 14.77 -63.07
C ALA A 945 38.72 13.86 -62.02
N GLU A 946 38.05 14.43 -61.01
CA GLU A 946 37.26 13.68 -60.02
C GLU A 946 36.10 12.90 -60.68
N LEU A 947 35.36 13.54 -61.59
CA LEU A 947 34.28 12.89 -62.34
C LEU A 947 34.73 11.64 -63.10
N ARG A 948 35.90 11.70 -63.74
CA ARG A 948 36.46 10.59 -64.54
C ARG A 948 37.17 9.54 -63.69
N SER A 949 37.65 9.87 -62.48
CA SER A 949 38.24 8.91 -61.56
C SER A 949 37.21 8.02 -60.86
N GLY A 950 35.94 8.44 -60.81
CA GLY A 950 34.86 7.72 -60.13
C GLY A 950 34.94 7.78 -58.60
N THR A 951 35.82 8.61 -58.04
CA THR A 951 36.00 8.81 -56.60
C THR A 951 34.96 9.81 -56.09
N PRO A 952 34.11 9.48 -55.09
CA PRO A 952 33.14 10.43 -54.56
C PRO A 952 33.72 11.21 -53.36
N GLY A 953 34.05 12.51 -53.49
CA GLY A 953 34.39 13.28 -52.29
C GLY A 953 34.88 14.72 -52.44
N SER A 954 33.95 15.66 -52.18
CA SER A 954 34.18 16.92 -51.43
C SER A 954 35.41 17.79 -51.78
N ILE A 955 35.17 18.89 -52.50
CA ILE A 955 36.08 20.06 -52.56
C ILE A 955 35.53 21.16 -51.63
N PRO A 956 36.35 21.78 -50.74
CA PRO A 956 35.93 22.92 -49.91
C PRO A 956 35.67 24.19 -50.74
N ALA A 957 34.71 25.01 -50.32
CA ALA A 957 34.47 26.32 -50.92
C ALA A 957 35.50 27.36 -50.47
N GLY A 958 36.02 28.17 -51.41
CA GLY A 958 36.75 29.40 -51.10
C GLY A 958 35.82 30.49 -50.55
N PRO A 959 36.35 31.50 -49.84
CA PRO A 959 35.54 32.34 -48.95
C PRO A 959 34.68 33.37 -49.71
N ALA A 960 33.36 33.29 -49.52
CA ALA A 960 32.42 34.38 -49.82
C ALA A 960 31.15 34.30 -48.95
N GLY A 961 30.87 35.36 -48.18
CA GLY A 961 29.53 35.70 -47.63
C GLY A 961 28.95 34.77 -46.55
N ALA A 962 28.95 35.23 -45.29
CA ALA A 962 28.37 34.49 -44.17
C ALA A 962 26.83 34.51 -44.11
N GLY A 963 26.25 33.39 -43.66
CA GLY A 963 24.90 33.28 -43.11
C GLY A 963 24.85 32.09 -42.14
N PRO A 964 24.17 32.18 -40.99
CA PRO A 964 24.27 31.16 -39.94
C PRO A 964 23.50 29.88 -40.30
N GLY A 965 24.21 28.90 -40.84
CA GLY A 965 23.70 27.55 -41.06
C GLY A 965 24.02 26.64 -39.87
N ILE A 966 23.00 26.17 -39.16
CA ILE A 966 23.13 25.07 -38.19
C ILE A 966 23.58 23.82 -38.97
N GLY A 967 24.61 23.12 -38.49
CA GLY A 967 25.11 21.90 -39.13
C GLY A 967 24.04 20.79 -39.14
N ASP A 968 23.82 20.17 -40.29
CA ASP A 968 22.86 19.07 -40.47
C ASP A 968 23.44 17.76 -39.90
N PRO A 969 22.90 17.21 -38.78
CA PRO A 969 23.39 15.97 -38.19
C PRO A 969 23.11 14.73 -39.06
N PHE A 970 22.33 14.88 -40.15
CA PHE A 970 22.01 13.80 -41.09
C PHE A 970 22.76 13.91 -42.43
N GLY A 971 23.83 14.70 -42.48
CA GLY A 971 24.75 14.75 -43.63
C GLY A 971 25.56 13.45 -43.82
N PRO A 972 26.20 13.22 -44.99
CA PRO A 972 26.91 11.97 -45.30
C PRO A 972 28.18 11.65 -44.48
N GLY A 973 28.41 12.38 -43.39
CA GLY A 973 29.50 12.18 -42.42
C GLY A 973 29.06 12.38 -40.97
N GLY A 974 27.75 12.41 -40.69
CA GLY A 974 27.22 12.38 -39.32
C GLY A 974 27.37 10.98 -38.72
N GLY A 975 27.96 10.88 -37.53
CA GLY A 975 28.09 9.62 -36.79
C GLY A 975 26.74 9.09 -36.28
N ASP A 976 26.69 7.79 -35.97
CA ASP A 976 25.47 7.11 -35.52
C ASP A 976 24.82 7.82 -34.31
N PRO A 977 23.53 8.22 -34.39
CA PRO A 977 22.84 8.89 -33.29
C PRO A 977 22.48 7.95 -32.11
N PHE A 978 22.92 6.69 -32.16
CA PHE A 978 22.70 5.68 -31.13
C PHE A 978 24.00 5.23 -30.43
N GLY A 979 25.09 5.99 -30.60
CA GLY A 979 26.28 5.84 -29.76
C GLY A 979 26.06 6.38 -28.33
N PRO A 980 26.65 5.78 -27.28
CA PRO A 980 26.47 6.21 -25.90
C PRO A 980 27.20 7.56 -25.66
N GLY A 981 26.46 8.67 -25.75
CA GLY A 981 27.00 10.02 -25.53
C GLY A 981 26.23 11.18 -26.17
N GLY A 982 25.16 10.94 -26.93
CA GLY A 982 24.32 12.01 -27.48
C GLY A 982 23.35 12.61 -26.45
N SER A 983 23.41 13.92 -26.23
CA SER A 983 22.44 14.67 -25.42
C SER A 983 21.08 14.74 -26.12
N ASP A 984 20.01 14.35 -25.43
CA ASP A 984 18.64 14.34 -25.96
C ASP A 984 18.12 15.77 -26.25
N PRO A 985 17.75 16.10 -27.50
CA PRO A 985 17.22 17.42 -27.87
C PRO A 985 15.75 17.65 -27.47
N PHE A 986 15.08 16.70 -26.80
CA PHE A 986 13.67 16.81 -26.39
C PHE A 986 13.43 16.83 -24.86
N GLY A 987 14.49 16.89 -24.04
CA GLY A 987 14.37 17.03 -22.59
C GLY A 987 13.83 18.41 -22.16
N PRO A 988 12.86 18.50 -21.22
CA PRO A 988 12.50 19.77 -20.60
C PRO A 988 13.62 20.22 -19.66
N GLY A 989 13.93 21.52 -19.69
CA GLY A 989 15.05 22.08 -18.92
C GLY A 989 14.84 21.98 -17.41
N GLY A 990 15.81 21.36 -16.72
CA GLY A 990 15.94 21.34 -15.26
C GLY A 990 17.41 21.45 -14.90
N SER A 991 17.74 22.44 -14.07
CA SER A 991 19.10 22.70 -13.58
C SER A 991 19.46 21.82 -12.41
N ASP A 992 20.68 21.30 -12.35
CA ASP A 992 21.35 20.99 -11.09
C ASP A 992 22.84 21.37 -11.13
N LEU A 993 23.29 22.03 -10.07
CA LEU A 993 24.69 22.36 -9.79
C LEU A 993 25.22 21.43 -8.67
N PHE A 994 26.55 21.24 -8.65
CA PHE A 994 27.33 20.46 -7.66
C PHE A 994 27.14 18.92 -7.77
N GLY A 995 28.17 18.05 -7.79
CA GLY A 995 29.62 18.20 -7.59
C GLY A 995 30.45 17.10 -8.30
N PRO A 996 31.77 16.96 -8.05
CA PRO A 996 32.73 16.61 -9.11
C PRO A 996 33.45 15.24 -9.05
N GLY A 997 33.92 14.76 -10.22
CA GLY A 997 35.33 14.31 -10.38
C GLY A 997 35.64 12.87 -10.85
N GLY A 998 36.01 12.71 -12.15
CA GLY A 998 36.93 11.67 -12.72
C GLY A 998 36.55 10.17 -12.62
N GLY A 999 37.03 9.26 -13.48
CA GLY A 999 37.86 9.36 -14.69
C GLY A 999 38.25 7.95 -15.22
N ASP A 1000 38.30 7.80 -16.55
CA ASP A 1000 39.02 6.78 -17.35
C ASP A 1000 38.70 5.27 -17.25
N SER A 1001 37.89 4.82 -18.22
CA SER A 1001 38.04 3.64 -19.12
C SER A 1001 39.01 2.48 -18.80
N HIS A 1002 38.58 1.24 -19.09
CA HIS A 1002 39.20 0.31 -20.07
C HIS A 1002 38.24 -0.87 -20.40
N ALA A 1003 38.24 -1.35 -21.65
CA ALA A 1003 37.43 -2.48 -22.11
C ALA A 1003 38.29 -3.72 -22.44
N PRO A 1004 37.69 -4.92 -22.57
CA PRO A 1004 38.15 -5.83 -23.62
C PRO A 1004 37.03 -6.59 -24.37
N ALA A 1005 37.41 -7.12 -25.53
CA ALA A 1005 36.54 -7.82 -26.49
C ALA A 1005 36.46 -9.35 -26.25
N SER A 1006 35.58 -10.01 -27.00
CA SER A 1006 35.29 -11.45 -26.97
C SER A 1006 36.13 -12.28 -27.96
N THR A 1007 36.33 -13.59 -27.72
CA THR A 1007 36.00 -14.71 -28.65
C THR A 1007 36.35 -16.11 -28.09
N GLY A 1008 35.60 -17.14 -28.54
CA GLY A 1008 35.43 -18.48 -27.91
C GLY A 1008 36.52 -19.56 -28.05
N GLY A 1009 36.29 -20.73 -27.40
CA GLY A 1009 37.07 -21.97 -27.60
C GLY A 1009 36.94 -23.13 -26.55
N SER A 1010 35.99 -24.06 -26.75
CA SER A 1010 36.00 -25.52 -26.39
C SER A 1010 36.47 -26.12 -25.02
N VAL A 1011 35.49 -26.53 -24.15
CA VAL A 1011 35.14 -27.93 -23.68
C VAL A 1011 36.25 -28.96 -23.27
N PRO A 1012 36.16 -29.84 -22.22
CA PRO A 1012 35.61 -29.81 -20.82
C PRO A 1012 36.61 -30.49 -19.80
N PRO A 1013 36.24 -31.28 -18.74
CA PRO A 1013 35.52 -30.98 -17.48
C PRO A 1013 36.32 -31.28 -16.18
N SER A 1014 36.06 -30.54 -15.09
CA SER A 1014 36.28 -31.02 -13.70
C SER A 1014 35.47 -30.19 -12.69
N ALA A 1015 34.97 -30.85 -11.64
CA ALA A 1015 34.11 -30.28 -10.58
C ALA A 1015 34.89 -30.12 -9.25
N PRO A 1016 34.28 -29.67 -8.14
CA PRO A 1016 33.60 -28.38 -7.92
C PRO A 1016 34.20 -27.62 -6.70
N PRO A 1017 33.92 -26.31 -6.50
CA PRO A 1017 34.22 -25.62 -5.24
C PRO A 1017 32.97 -25.37 -4.37
N ALA A 1018 33.16 -25.46 -3.05
CA ALA A 1018 32.19 -25.15 -2.00
C ALA A 1018 32.40 -23.70 -1.45
N PRO A 1019 31.66 -23.21 -0.44
CA PRO A 1019 31.26 -21.80 -0.36
C PRO A 1019 32.30 -20.84 0.25
N PHE A 1020 32.19 -19.57 -0.15
CA PHE A 1020 32.91 -18.45 0.47
C PHE A 1020 32.31 -18.06 1.83
N GLY A 1021 33.16 -17.68 2.77
CA GLY A 1021 32.78 -16.97 3.99
C GLY A 1021 33.80 -15.89 4.34
N GLY A 1022 33.36 -14.88 5.11
CA GLY A 1022 34.19 -14.01 5.95
C GLY A 1022 35.08 -12.94 5.27
N PRO A 1023 34.88 -11.64 5.54
CA PRO A 1023 35.88 -10.62 5.21
C PRO A 1023 37.10 -10.66 6.15
N PRO A 1024 38.34 -10.40 5.65
CA PRO A 1024 39.58 -10.46 6.43
C PRO A 1024 39.93 -9.16 7.20
N PRO A 1025 40.85 -9.21 8.20
CA PRO A 1025 41.16 -8.11 9.11
C PRO A 1025 42.26 -7.13 8.61
N PRO A 1026 42.39 -5.93 9.24
CA PRO A 1026 43.41 -4.94 8.89
C PRO A 1026 44.82 -5.21 9.50
N PRO A 1027 45.92 -4.68 8.91
CA PRO A 1027 47.30 -5.00 9.26
C PRO A 1027 47.97 -4.13 10.34
N GLN A 1028 49.15 -4.58 10.81
CA GLN A 1028 49.98 -4.05 11.92
C GLN A 1028 51.50 -4.28 11.61
N TYR A 1029 52.54 -3.75 12.29
CA TYR A 1029 52.66 -2.88 13.48
C TYR A 1029 54.05 -2.15 13.52
N SER A 1030 54.11 -0.88 13.92
CA SER A 1030 55.28 -0.23 14.59
C SER A 1030 54.79 1.07 15.26
N GLY A 1031 55.06 1.46 16.52
CA GLY A 1031 56.10 1.16 17.50
C GLY A 1031 56.88 2.47 17.79
N ALA A 1032 56.99 3.05 18.99
CA ALA A 1032 56.59 2.64 20.35
C ALA A 1032 56.60 3.80 21.39
N ARG A 1033 55.99 3.59 22.58
CA ARG A 1033 56.07 4.37 23.87
C ARG A 1033 55.51 5.82 23.87
N SER A 1034 54.97 6.38 24.96
CA SER A 1034 54.47 5.88 26.28
C SER A 1034 53.57 6.95 26.95
N ASP A 1035 52.99 6.63 28.12
CA ASP A 1035 52.36 7.51 29.13
C ASP A 1035 50.83 7.69 29.10
N GLY A 1036 50.25 7.92 30.30
CA GLY A 1036 48.88 7.55 30.68
C GLY A 1036 47.78 8.63 30.59
N PRO A 1037 46.56 8.34 31.10
CA PRO A 1037 45.35 9.11 30.78
C PRO A 1037 45.15 10.39 31.63
N PRO A 1038 44.55 11.46 31.05
CA PRO A 1038 44.16 12.66 31.78
C PRO A 1038 42.78 12.55 32.49
N PRO A 1039 42.51 13.38 33.52
CA PRO A 1039 41.29 13.33 34.36
C PRO A 1039 40.07 14.09 33.78
N PRO A 1040 38.86 13.88 34.32
CA PRO A 1040 37.59 14.47 33.83
C PRO A 1040 37.37 15.95 34.20
N PRO A 1041 36.46 16.66 33.49
CA PRO A 1041 36.24 18.12 33.64
C PRO A 1041 35.28 18.52 34.79
N PRO A 1042 35.40 19.76 35.32
CA PRO A 1042 34.52 20.32 36.37
C PRO A 1042 33.25 21.04 35.83
N PRO A 1043 32.24 21.29 36.68
CA PRO A 1043 30.94 21.85 36.29
C PRO A 1043 30.91 23.40 36.19
N PRO A 1044 29.98 23.99 35.43
CA PRO A 1044 29.84 25.46 35.30
C PRO A 1044 28.95 26.09 36.38
N GLN A 1045 29.30 27.33 36.78
CA GLN A 1045 28.49 28.21 37.63
C GLN A 1045 27.97 29.44 36.87
N TYR A 1046 26.96 30.09 37.45
CA TYR A 1046 26.17 31.21 36.93
C TYR A 1046 26.94 32.49 36.54
N GLY A 1047 26.43 33.18 35.52
CA GLY A 1047 26.11 34.62 35.63
C GLY A 1047 26.81 35.59 34.66
N GLY A 1048 26.02 36.42 33.94
CA GLY A 1048 26.49 37.69 33.37
C GLY A 1048 26.14 37.96 31.89
N SER A 1049 25.06 38.71 31.67
CA SER A 1049 24.77 39.47 30.43
C SER A 1049 25.02 40.97 30.71
N PRO A 1050 24.93 41.94 29.76
CA PRO A 1050 24.71 41.87 28.30
C PRO A 1050 25.72 42.71 27.46
N ASP A 1051 25.74 42.57 26.12
CA ASP A 1051 25.35 43.66 25.19
C ASP A 1051 25.51 43.35 23.67
N GLN A 1052 24.50 43.80 22.91
CA GLN A 1052 24.48 44.36 21.54
C GLN A 1052 24.88 43.60 20.24
N GLN A 1053 23.87 43.61 19.34
CA GLN A 1053 23.90 43.80 17.86
C GLN A 1053 24.33 42.66 16.90
N GLY A 1054 23.50 42.38 15.88
CA GLY A 1054 24.00 41.86 14.59
C GLY A 1054 23.12 40.96 13.69
N ASN A 1055 21.92 41.39 13.30
CA ASN A 1055 21.13 41.03 12.09
C ASN A 1055 21.56 39.88 11.12
N GLN A 1056 20.51 39.19 10.60
CA GLN A 1056 20.44 38.31 9.40
C GLN A 1056 21.14 36.94 9.53
N TRP A 1057 20.49 35.80 9.29
CA TRP A 1057 19.20 35.49 8.64
C TRP A 1057 18.23 34.73 9.55
#